data_AF-A0A924W4F0-F1
#
_entry.id   AF-A0A924W4F0-F1
#
_cell.length_a   1.000
_cell.length_b   1.000
_cell.length_c   1.000
_cell.angle_alpha   90.00
_cell.angle_beta   90.00
_cell.angle_gamma   90.00
#
_symmetry.space_group_name_H-M   'P 1'
#
loop_
_entity.id
_entity.type
_entity.pdbx_description
1 polymer ?
#
loop_
_entity_poly.entity_id
_entity_poly.type
_entity_poly.pdbx_seq_one_letter_code
_entity_poly.pdbx_strand_id
1 'polypeptide(L)'
;MKSKHTVAKARLSISLAAGALALSAGQAAAQVSLQVVAHTGQPFDINRVHVSFDHAVINDDGHVLFLGRTGIDTPANDECAGAIEIFPGLTSLGNSYATTNAMPSWCGVLDSWYRFTATETATISLQASCGFPAHFWQLYSGSCGALTLRSQYCGSGAGIFSGQITAGQTYYLRVGSRTSAPPPSATGITTFTLRRDTVRADSLPAWDNYLFINRGAGNIPVLHEGDVTSFDPELSYRGLGFGALAGGDAMALSAAARTVAPTEPTGLSLVTGDADGPLTQELRDFVLPPPGVNLWRVPIPQLTIDGHSAYTQNAGDLLRVGSRSIASGDAAPGTGDGVTFNFLDQPVIAGRTFAFRSTLAGDGLTDANNMGLWVDLNDGVQNGPTLVARLGDPAPGTGKGIVFASLPLAPALNENLEFAFVAKLTGGDVTPETSVGLWRGVPSEVSLLGRAGDAAPGLTGVVFRDFARQASLNRRGDLLVRAFLAGKSISAANDVGLWIASAGGTLQLIAREGEQAPGLSEGVLFDRFSDPVLGAAGDVAYFARLRGSGIDRTNQDAIFLRTKDGRSRLVARRGDSIPLPDGSTRTIRTLTFGDGVGAGHDSLNASSQIVFHAEFSDLTQAVLITERPCAGDWNHSGGVNSEDFFAFLTEYFVGVADFNRDGYANSQDFFDFLQAFFAGC
;
A
#
# COMPACT_ATOMS: atom_id res chain seq x y z
N MET A 1 38.00 61.34 44.11
CA MET A 1 36.59 60.96 43.87
C MET A 1 36.54 59.80 42.89
N LYS A 2 35.93 58.68 43.33
CA LYS A 2 35.37 57.51 42.61
C LYS A 2 35.73 56.23 43.35
N SER A 3 34.83 55.80 44.23
CA SER A 3 34.83 54.48 44.84
C SER A 3 34.34 53.44 43.83
N LYS A 4 34.96 52.26 43.89
CA LYS A 4 34.64 51.05 43.13
C LYS A 4 33.36 50.43 43.69
N HIS A 5 32.42 50.07 42.82
CA HIS A 5 31.38 49.08 43.13
C HIS A 5 31.62 47.83 42.31
N THR A 6 31.82 46.72 43.01
CA THR A 6 31.96 45.36 42.50
C THR A 6 30.58 44.73 42.47
N VAL A 7 30.12 44.27 41.30
CA VAL A 7 28.90 43.45 41.16
C VAL A 7 29.32 42.02 40.85
N ALA A 8 28.92 41.09 41.72
CA ALA A 8 29.15 39.67 41.62
C ALA A 8 28.33 39.07 40.45
N LYS A 9 28.98 38.32 39.56
CA LYS A 9 28.32 37.47 38.56
C LYS A 9 27.99 36.12 39.20
N ALA A 10 26.71 35.86 39.47
CA ALA A 10 26.21 34.51 39.71
C ALA A 10 26.18 33.75 38.37
N ARG A 11 26.94 32.66 38.25
CA ARG A 11 26.82 31.70 37.15
C ARG A 11 25.66 30.76 37.48
N LEU A 12 24.56 30.89 36.74
CA LEU A 12 23.50 29.89 36.69
C LEU A 12 23.96 28.79 35.74
N SER A 13 24.48 27.68 36.28
CA SER A 13 24.80 26.48 35.50
C SER A 13 23.51 25.70 35.24
N ILE A 14 22.93 25.90 34.05
CA ILE A 14 21.90 25.02 33.50
C ILE A 14 22.63 23.80 32.93
N SER A 15 22.47 22.67 33.60
CA SER A 15 22.95 21.37 33.13
C SER A 15 21.99 20.89 32.03
N LEU A 16 22.33 21.12 30.76
CA LEU A 16 21.70 20.41 29.65
C LEU A 16 22.18 18.96 29.71
N ALA A 17 21.31 18.06 30.14
CA ALA A 17 21.49 16.63 29.96
C ALA A 17 21.34 16.32 28.46
N ALA A 18 22.42 16.47 27.70
CA ALA A 18 22.52 15.93 26.36
C ALA A 18 22.65 14.41 26.47
N GLY A 19 21.51 13.71 26.39
CA GLY A 19 21.48 12.29 26.06
C GLY A 19 21.85 12.11 24.59
N ALA A 20 23.12 12.33 24.24
CA ALA A 20 23.65 11.91 22.96
C ALA A 20 23.76 10.37 23.01
N LEU A 21 22.80 9.67 22.41
CA LEU A 21 23.02 8.29 22.00
C LEU A 21 24.25 8.30 21.08
N ALA A 22 25.33 7.67 21.53
CA ALA A 22 26.47 7.40 20.67
C ALA A 22 26.00 6.45 19.56
N LEU A 23 25.67 7.02 18.39
CA LEU A 23 25.48 6.25 17.17
C LEU A 23 26.77 5.46 16.94
N SER A 24 26.63 4.14 16.77
CA SER A 24 27.77 3.30 16.41
C SER A 24 28.38 3.79 15.10
N ALA A 25 29.70 3.65 14.94
CA ALA A 25 30.40 4.04 13.72
C ALA A 25 29.79 3.28 12.52
N GLY A 26 28.94 3.95 11.74
CA GLY A 26 28.20 3.36 10.62
C GLY A 26 26.68 3.66 10.59
N GLN A 27 26.09 4.19 11.67
CA GLN A 27 24.70 4.61 11.70
C GLN A 27 24.59 6.12 11.48
N ALA A 28 24.15 6.55 10.29
CA ALA A 28 23.63 7.89 10.09
C ALA A 28 22.15 7.89 10.47
N ALA A 29 21.69 8.91 11.19
CA ALA A 29 20.26 9.09 11.42
C ALA A 29 19.56 9.46 10.10
N ALA A 30 18.27 9.14 10.02
CA ALA A 30 17.37 9.69 9.01
C ALA A 30 17.59 11.20 8.87
N GLN A 31 17.74 11.66 7.62
CA GLN A 31 17.89 13.08 7.28
C GLN A 31 16.53 13.72 6.98
N VAL A 32 15.44 12.98 7.17
CA VAL A 32 14.06 13.38 6.95
C VAL A 32 13.25 12.97 8.18
N SER A 33 12.41 13.87 8.68
CA SER A 33 11.51 13.58 9.79
C SER A 33 10.41 12.61 9.38
N LEU A 34 10.01 11.75 10.31
CA LEU A 34 9.02 10.70 10.09
C LEU A 34 7.85 10.86 11.06
N GLN A 35 6.64 10.78 10.53
CA GLN A 35 5.41 10.70 11.30
C GLN A 35 4.91 9.24 11.31
N VAL A 36 4.48 8.78 12.48
CA VAL A 36 3.81 7.49 12.64
C VAL A 36 2.33 7.66 12.29
N VAL A 37 1.89 6.99 11.22
CA VAL A 37 0.49 6.97 10.78
C VAL A 37 -0.31 6.00 11.64
N ALA A 38 0.20 4.77 11.74
CA ALA A 38 -0.39 3.70 12.54
C ALA A 38 0.70 2.78 13.08
N HIS A 39 0.51 2.20 14.26
CA HIS A 39 1.40 1.17 14.80
C HIS A 39 0.64 0.03 15.48
N THR A 40 1.23 -1.15 15.55
CA THR A 40 0.60 -2.30 16.23
C THR A 40 0.48 -2.03 17.73
N GLY A 41 -0.59 -2.54 18.35
CA GLY A 41 -0.96 -2.23 19.73
C GLY A 41 -1.69 -0.90 19.90
N GLN A 42 -1.77 -0.06 18.86
CA GLN A 42 -2.60 1.14 18.88
C GLN A 42 -4.08 0.74 18.86
N PRO A 43 -4.90 1.22 19.81
CA PRO A 43 -6.34 1.03 19.77
C PRO A 43 -6.98 1.90 18.69
N PHE A 44 -8.01 1.39 18.02
CA PHE A 44 -8.86 2.19 17.12
C PHE A 44 -10.34 2.17 17.53
N ASP A 45 -10.74 1.22 18.38
CA ASP A 45 -12.01 1.26 19.11
C ASP A 45 -11.78 0.83 20.59
N ILE A 46 -12.87 0.69 21.36
CA ILE A 46 -12.79 0.36 22.79
C ILE A 46 -12.30 -1.07 23.10
N ASN A 47 -12.37 -1.99 22.14
CA ASN A 47 -12.07 -3.41 22.33
C ASN A 47 -10.99 -3.93 21.36
N ARG A 48 -10.53 -3.14 20.39
CA ARG A 48 -9.68 -3.61 19.29
C ARG A 48 -8.45 -2.75 19.07
N VAL A 49 -7.37 -3.44 18.75
CA VAL A 49 -6.06 -2.88 18.43
C VAL A 49 -5.59 -3.33 17.05
N HIS A 50 -4.69 -2.55 16.45
CA HIS A 50 -3.97 -2.97 15.25
C HIS A 50 -2.95 -4.08 15.58
N VAL A 51 -2.89 -5.14 14.78
CA VAL A 51 -2.00 -6.29 14.99
C VAL A 51 -0.95 -6.42 13.89
N SER A 52 -1.30 -6.04 12.67
CA SER A 52 -0.36 -5.96 11.54
C SER A 52 -0.94 -5.06 10.47
N PHE A 53 -0.08 -4.53 9.61
CA PHE A 53 -0.47 -3.75 8.45
C PHE A 53 -0.04 -4.45 7.17
N ASP A 54 -0.79 -4.18 6.12
CA ASP A 54 -0.42 -4.49 4.75
C ASP A 54 -0.36 -3.17 3.96
N HIS A 55 -0.04 -3.24 2.66
CA HIS A 55 -0.07 -2.17 1.65
C HIS A 55 -0.63 -0.81 2.14
N ALA A 56 0.21 0.23 2.09
CA ALA A 56 -0.16 1.60 2.46
C ALA A 56 0.12 2.54 1.31
N VAL A 57 -0.82 3.45 1.04
CA VAL A 57 -0.76 4.40 -0.06
C VAL A 57 -1.13 5.80 0.38
N ILE A 58 -0.64 6.80 -0.35
CA ILE A 58 -0.78 8.21 -0.05
C ILE A 58 -1.31 8.96 -1.27
N ASN A 59 -2.28 9.87 -1.05
CA ASN A 59 -2.72 10.80 -2.10
C ASN A 59 -2.04 12.17 -1.97
N ASP A 60 -2.31 13.07 -2.92
CA ASP A 60 -1.72 14.42 -2.94
C ASP A 60 -2.23 15.32 -1.80
N ASP A 61 -3.37 14.98 -1.19
CA ASP A 61 -3.87 15.61 0.04
C ASP A 61 -3.08 15.20 1.29
N GLY A 62 -2.19 14.20 1.16
CA GLY A 62 -1.39 13.63 2.24
C GLY A 62 -2.17 12.66 3.13
N HIS A 63 -3.35 12.21 2.67
CA HIS A 63 -4.13 11.18 3.35
C HIS A 63 -3.54 9.81 3.04
N VAL A 64 -3.50 8.94 4.05
CA VAL A 64 -2.94 7.60 3.94
C VAL A 64 -4.04 6.57 4.05
N LEU A 65 -4.19 5.73 3.03
CA LEU A 65 -5.07 4.57 3.04
C LEU A 65 -4.21 3.32 3.27
N PHE A 66 -4.61 2.45 4.20
CA PHE A 66 -3.86 1.24 4.50
C PHE A 66 -4.78 0.11 4.96
N LEU A 67 -4.37 -1.14 4.71
CA LEU A 67 -5.05 -2.32 5.23
C LEU A 67 -4.49 -2.67 6.61
N GLY A 68 -5.35 -2.68 7.63
CA GLY A 68 -5.00 -3.05 8.99
C GLY A 68 -5.68 -4.36 9.39
N ARG A 69 -4.89 -5.33 9.85
CA ARG A 69 -5.44 -6.47 10.59
C ARG A 69 -5.66 -6.06 12.04
N THR A 70 -6.82 -6.40 12.55
CA THR A 70 -7.21 -6.04 13.91
C THR A 70 -7.32 -7.27 14.80
N GLY A 71 -7.12 -7.07 16.09
CA GLY A 71 -7.28 -8.08 17.12
C GLY A 71 -8.07 -7.50 18.28
N ILE A 72 -8.83 -8.34 18.98
CA ILE A 72 -9.53 -7.96 20.20
C ILE A 72 -8.51 -7.92 21.34
N ASP A 73 -8.38 -6.77 21.99
CA ASP A 73 -7.55 -6.59 23.18
C ASP A 73 -8.39 -6.91 24.42
N THR A 74 -8.34 -8.17 24.88
CA THR A 74 -9.24 -8.77 25.90
C THR A 74 -10.74 -8.62 25.58
N PRO A 75 -11.49 -9.72 25.41
CA PRO A 75 -12.91 -9.60 25.07
C PRO A 75 -13.69 -8.88 26.18
N ALA A 76 -14.65 -8.02 25.83
CA ALA A 76 -15.45 -7.26 26.81
C ALA A 76 -16.17 -8.15 27.85
N ASN A 77 -16.37 -9.43 27.52
CA ASN A 77 -16.96 -10.43 28.40
C ASN A 77 -15.94 -11.34 29.09
N ASP A 78 -14.70 -10.89 29.24
CA ASP A 78 -13.66 -11.57 30.02
C ASP A 78 -14.04 -11.70 31.50
N GLU A 79 -14.84 -10.75 32.01
CA GLU A 79 -15.30 -10.71 33.39
C GLU A 79 -16.82 -10.82 33.50
N CYS A 80 -17.32 -11.34 34.63
CA CYS A 80 -18.76 -11.48 34.89
C CYS A 80 -19.52 -10.14 34.69
N ALA A 81 -18.90 -9.03 35.08
CA ALA A 81 -19.50 -7.70 34.93
C ALA A 81 -19.79 -7.33 33.47
N GLY A 82 -18.98 -7.83 32.54
CA GLY A 82 -19.11 -7.65 31.10
C GLY A 82 -19.89 -8.76 30.39
N ALA A 83 -20.60 -9.63 31.14
CA ALA A 83 -21.30 -10.77 30.58
C ALA A 83 -22.30 -10.36 29.47
N ILE A 84 -22.12 -10.93 28.28
CA ILE A 84 -22.98 -10.68 27.11
C ILE A 84 -24.34 -11.34 27.29
N GLU A 85 -25.42 -10.63 26.99
CA GLU A 85 -26.76 -11.17 27.05
C GLU A 85 -27.03 -12.18 25.92
N ILE A 86 -27.55 -13.36 26.27
CA ILE A 86 -27.91 -14.43 25.35
C ILE A 86 -29.40 -14.72 25.40
N PHE A 87 -29.96 -15.10 24.26
CA PHE A 87 -31.39 -15.36 24.08
C PHE A 87 -31.64 -16.82 23.70
N PRO A 88 -32.89 -17.30 23.80
CA PRO A 88 -33.25 -18.63 23.30
C PRO A 88 -32.86 -18.83 21.84
N GLY A 89 -32.00 -19.82 21.55
CA GLY A 89 -31.50 -20.09 20.20
C GLY A 89 -30.08 -20.65 20.21
N LEU A 90 -29.42 -20.56 19.04
CA LEU A 90 -28.01 -20.89 18.87
C LEU A 90 -27.16 -19.64 19.07
N THR A 91 -26.26 -19.66 20.05
CA THR A 91 -25.22 -18.63 20.20
C THR A 91 -23.88 -19.28 19.94
N SER A 92 -23.08 -18.73 19.01
CA SER A 92 -21.69 -19.14 18.78
C SER A 92 -20.76 -18.33 19.67
N LEU A 93 -19.82 -18.99 20.33
CA LEU A 93 -18.88 -18.35 21.26
C LEU A 93 -17.44 -18.53 20.76
N GLY A 94 -16.63 -17.49 20.92
CA GLY A 94 -15.17 -17.56 20.86
C GLY A 94 -14.58 -17.06 22.18
N ASN A 95 -13.48 -17.68 22.63
CA ASN A 95 -12.77 -17.30 23.87
C ASN A 95 -11.32 -16.87 23.59
N SER A 96 -11.04 -16.42 22.36
CA SER A 96 -9.73 -15.91 21.96
C SER A 96 -9.39 -14.68 22.78
N TYR A 97 -8.15 -14.62 23.30
CA TYR A 97 -7.62 -13.49 24.06
C TYR A 97 -8.32 -13.19 25.41
N ALA A 98 -9.24 -14.06 25.86
CA ALA A 98 -9.73 -14.04 27.24
C ALA A 98 -8.58 -14.34 28.21
N THR A 99 -8.57 -13.70 29.37
CA THR A 99 -7.64 -14.04 30.46
C THR A 99 -8.29 -15.05 31.41
N THR A 100 -7.56 -15.51 32.44
CA THR A 100 -8.18 -16.22 33.57
C THR A 100 -8.12 -15.32 34.77
N ASN A 101 -9.13 -14.47 34.93
CA ASN A 101 -9.20 -13.59 36.08
C ASN A 101 -10.50 -13.88 36.87
N ALA A 102 -10.29 -14.01 38.18
CA ALA A 102 -11.29 -14.13 39.24
C ALA A 102 -12.00 -15.48 39.50
N MET A 103 -12.09 -15.73 40.81
CA MET A 103 -12.90 -16.73 41.51
C MET A 103 -14.37 -16.74 41.06
N PRO A 104 -15.11 -17.85 41.18
CA PRO A 104 -14.84 -19.07 41.96
C PRO A 104 -14.00 -20.14 41.25
N SER A 105 -13.63 -21.20 41.99
CA SER A 105 -12.87 -22.37 41.52
C SER A 105 -13.34 -22.87 40.15
N TRP A 106 -12.41 -23.02 39.21
CA TRP A 106 -12.66 -23.24 37.79
C TRP A 106 -11.72 -24.31 37.23
N CYS A 107 -12.20 -25.05 36.22
CA CYS A 107 -11.46 -26.13 35.58
C CYS A 107 -10.84 -25.75 34.22
N GLY A 108 -11.04 -24.51 33.73
CA GLY A 108 -10.48 -24.00 32.48
C GLY A 108 -9.39 -22.92 32.67
N VAL A 109 -8.80 -22.47 31.55
CA VAL A 109 -7.63 -21.56 31.54
C VAL A 109 -7.76 -20.34 30.61
N LEU A 110 -8.98 -20.03 30.14
CA LEU A 110 -9.39 -18.79 29.44
C LEU A 110 -10.92 -18.72 29.64
N ASP A 111 -11.49 -17.68 30.26
CA ASP A 111 -12.92 -17.63 30.54
C ASP A 111 -13.68 -16.46 29.90
N SER A 112 -14.87 -16.76 29.41
CA SER A 112 -15.78 -15.77 28.84
C SER A 112 -17.15 -15.91 29.48
N TRP A 113 -17.79 -14.77 29.74
CA TRP A 113 -19.01 -14.66 30.52
C TRP A 113 -20.21 -14.27 29.66
N TYR A 114 -21.35 -14.89 29.94
CA TYR A 114 -22.63 -14.63 29.30
C TYR A 114 -23.73 -14.58 30.35
N ARG A 115 -24.86 -13.96 30.03
CA ARG A 115 -26.01 -13.86 30.94
C ARG A 115 -27.33 -14.00 30.22
N PHE A 116 -28.35 -14.48 30.91
CA PHE A 116 -29.73 -14.38 30.45
C PHE A 116 -30.67 -14.18 31.63
N THR A 117 -31.77 -13.46 31.41
CA THR A 117 -32.84 -13.33 32.40
C THR A 117 -34.01 -14.20 31.99
N ALA A 118 -34.38 -15.15 32.86
CA ALA A 118 -35.50 -16.03 32.60
C ALA A 118 -36.81 -15.23 32.58
N THR A 119 -37.54 -15.27 31.47
CA THR A 119 -38.83 -14.58 31.34
C THR A 119 -40.00 -15.40 31.91
N GLU A 120 -39.81 -16.72 32.02
CA GLU A 120 -40.77 -17.66 32.60
C GLU A 120 -40.05 -18.72 33.45
N THR A 121 -40.82 -19.37 34.35
CA THR A 121 -40.33 -20.52 35.10
C THR A 121 -40.51 -21.76 34.22
N ALA A 122 -39.40 -22.32 33.75
CA ALA A 122 -39.40 -23.45 32.81
C ALA A 122 -38.22 -24.39 33.08
N THR A 123 -38.32 -25.63 32.59
CA THR A 123 -37.17 -26.54 32.51
C THR A 123 -36.45 -26.28 31.20
N ILE A 124 -35.16 -25.97 31.27
CA ILE A 124 -34.32 -25.75 30.07
C ILE A 124 -33.32 -26.89 29.90
N SER A 125 -32.82 -27.00 28.68
CA SER A 125 -31.60 -27.74 28.36
C SER A 125 -30.53 -26.74 27.93
N LEU A 126 -29.36 -26.81 28.54
CA LEU A 126 -28.17 -26.12 28.06
C LEU A 126 -27.19 -27.18 27.59
N GLN A 127 -26.95 -27.20 26.30
CA GLN A 127 -25.89 -27.99 25.70
C GLN A 127 -24.72 -27.05 25.41
N ALA A 128 -23.50 -27.58 25.54
CA ALA A 128 -22.29 -26.95 25.07
C ALA A 128 -21.55 -27.99 24.23
N SER A 129 -21.47 -27.81 22.91
CA SER A 129 -20.82 -28.79 22.02
C SER A 129 -19.90 -28.10 21.04
N CYS A 130 -18.63 -28.51 20.94
CA CYS A 130 -17.67 -28.02 19.95
C CYS A 130 -16.85 -29.08 19.22
N GLY A 131 -16.20 -28.69 18.13
CA GLY A 131 -15.35 -29.55 17.28
C GLY A 131 -14.01 -30.04 17.88
N PHE A 132 -13.81 -29.97 19.20
CA PHE A 132 -12.59 -30.44 19.88
C PHE A 132 -12.92 -31.17 21.20
N PRO A 133 -12.08 -32.07 21.75
CA PRO A 133 -12.46 -32.94 22.88
C PRO A 133 -12.42 -32.36 24.32
N ALA A 134 -12.29 -31.05 24.58
CA ALA A 134 -12.28 -30.53 25.97
C ALA A 134 -12.97 -29.16 26.13
N HIS A 135 -14.18 -29.17 26.71
CA HIS A 135 -15.02 -27.98 26.94
C HIS A 135 -15.42 -27.89 28.40
N PHE A 136 -15.30 -26.69 28.97
CA PHE A 136 -15.69 -26.44 30.35
C PHE A 136 -16.73 -25.33 30.41
N TRP A 137 -17.76 -25.54 31.23
CA TRP A 137 -18.75 -24.51 31.50
C TRP A 137 -19.26 -24.59 32.92
N GLN A 138 -19.68 -23.44 33.45
CA GLN A 138 -20.36 -23.29 34.73
C GLN A 138 -21.59 -22.40 34.54
N LEU A 139 -22.71 -22.83 35.10
CA LEU A 139 -23.92 -22.05 35.19
C LEU A 139 -24.08 -21.52 36.62
N TYR A 140 -24.31 -20.23 36.74
CA TYR A 140 -24.53 -19.52 37.99
C TYR A 140 -25.89 -18.83 38.00
N SER A 141 -26.38 -18.52 39.20
CA SER A 141 -27.46 -17.55 39.43
C SER A 141 -27.02 -16.52 40.48
N GLY A 142 -27.68 -15.38 40.55
CA GLY A 142 -27.35 -14.30 41.49
C GLY A 142 -26.80 -13.08 40.76
N SER A 143 -25.86 -12.37 41.38
CA SER A 143 -25.18 -11.20 40.80
C SER A 143 -23.66 -11.40 40.84
N CYS A 144 -22.93 -10.75 39.94
CA CYS A 144 -21.46 -10.77 39.95
C CYS A 144 -20.94 -10.32 41.33
N GLY A 145 -19.97 -11.06 41.87
CA GLY A 145 -19.47 -10.90 43.25
C GLY A 145 -20.23 -11.71 44.32
N ALA A 146 -21.43 -12.24 44.01
CA ALA A 146 -22.23 -13.09 44.89
C ALA A 146 -22.95 -14.21 44.10
N LEU A 147 -22.19 -14.90 43.23
CA LEU A 147 -22.74 -15.94 42.36
C LEU A 147 -22.91 -17.28 43.10
N THR A 148 -24.06 -17.92 42.87
CA THR A 148 -24.35 -19.28 43.34
C THR A 148 -24.23 -20.26 42.19
N LEU A 149 -23.30 -21.22 42.30
CA LEU A 149 -23.11 -22.27 41.28
C LEU A 149 -24.37 -23.15 41.20
N ARG A 150 -24.94 -23.26 40.00
CA ARG A 150 -26.11 -24.09 39.70
C ARG A 150 -25.72 -25.41 39.08
N SER A 151 -24.74 -25.41 38.19
CA SER A 151 -24.21 -26.62 37.57
C SER A 151 -22.85 -26.35 36.95
N GLN A 152 -22.05 -27.39 36.76
CA GLN A 152 -20.76 -27.30 36.08
C GLN A 152 -20.46 -28.56 35.29
N TYR A 153 -19.67 -28.39 34.23
CA TYR A 153 -19.13 -29.48 33.44
C TYR A 153 -17.64 -29.28 33.20
N CYS A 154 -16.85 -30.28 33.60
CA CYS A 154 -15.39 -30.29 33.53
C CYS A 154 -14.85 -31.55 32.82
N GLY A 155 -15.49 -31.97 31.72
CA GLY A 155 -15.24 -33.27 31.05
C GLY A 155 -14.81 -33.17 29.58
N SER A 156 -14.64 -34.34 28.94
CA SER A 156 -14.45 -34.46 27.49
C SER A 156 -15.75 -34.93 26.82
N GLY A 157 -16.36 -34.09 25.98
CA GLY A 157 -17.63 -34.37 25.30
C GLY A 157 -18.61 -33.19 25.35
N ALA A 158 -19.82 -33.38 24.81
CA ALA A 158 -20.90 -32.39 24.95
C ALA A 158 -21.53 -32.52 26.34
N GLY A 159 -21.28 -31.57 27.23
CA GLY A 159 -21.95 -31.48 28.52
C GLY A 159 -23.37 -30.92 28.35
N ILE A 160 -24.38 -31.61 28.89
CA ILE A 160 -25.78 -31.18 28.89
C ILE A 160 -26.21 -30.91 30.33
N PHE A 161 -26.66 -29.70 30.61
CA PHE A 161 -27.46 -29.39 31.78
C PHE A 161 -28.94 -29.49 31.43
N SER A 162 -29.72 -30.13 32.29
CA SER A 162 -31.17 -29.99 32.30
C SER A 162 -31.62 -29.62 33.70
N GLY A 163 -32.39 -28.54 33.82
CA GLY A 163 -32.85 -28.06 35.11
C GLY A 163 -33.83 -26.90 35.01
N GLN A 164 -34.47 -26.59 36.13
CA GLN A 164 -35.43 -25.48 36.19
C GLN A 164 -34.75 -24.13 36.33
N ILE A 165 -35.23 -23.17 35.54
CA ILE A 165 -35.04 -21.74 35.71
C ILE A 165 -36.32 -21.11 36.28
N THR A 166 -36.19 -19.91 36.85
CA THR A 166 -37.27 -19.21 37.56
C THR A 166 -37.48 -17.86 36.91
N ALA A 167 -38.73 -17.50 36.61
CA ALA A 167 -39.07 -16.21 36.02
C ALA A 167 -38.47 -15.04 36.83
N GLY A 168 -37.93 -14.04 36.14
CA GLY A 168 -37.29 -12.86 36.71
C GLY A 168 -35.87 -13.07 37.24
N GLN A 169 -35.36 -14.30 37.30
CA GLN A 169 -34.00 -14.59 37.77
C GLN A 169 -32.99 -14.47 36.62
N THR A 170 -31.91 -13.72 36.84
CA THR A 170 -30.74 -13.70 35.95
C THR A 170 -29.79 -14.86 36.26
N TYR A 171 -29.32 -15.48 35.20
CA TYR A 171 -28.36 -16.58 35.18
C TYR A 171 -27.10 -16.14 34.43
N TYR A 172 -25.94 -16.59 34.88
CA TYR A 172 -24.66 -16.32 34.25
C TYR A 172 -24.02 -17.63 33.80
N LEU A 173 -23.43 -17.63 32.61
CA LEU A 173 -22.72 -18.75 32.05
C LEU A 173 -21.25 -18.36 31.87
N ARG A 174 -20.36 -19.12 32.49
CA ARG A 174 -18.91 -19.03 32.31
C ARG A 174 -18.47 -20.19 31.42
N VAL A 175 -17.76 -19.90 30.33
CA VAL A 175 -17.31 -20.90 29.36
C VAL A 175 -15.80 -20.76 29.16
N GLY A 176 -15.08 -21.87 29.00
CA GLY A 176 -13.64 -21.82 28.73
C GLY A 176 -13.04 -23.14 28.26
N SER A 177 -11.73 -23.09 27.99
CA SER A 177 -10.96 -24.17 27.38
C SER A 177 -9.94 -24.79 28.34
N ARG A 178 -9.37 -25.94 27.93
CA ARG A 178 -8.33 -26.67 28.69
C ARG A 178 -6.89 -26.20 28.41
N THR A 179 -6.66 -25.39 27.37
CA THR A 179 -5.32 -24.93 26.96
C THR A 179 -5.32 -23.42 26.74
N SER A 180 -4.25 -22.75 27.17
CA SER A 180 -4.01 -21.31 27.03
C SER A 180 -3.70 -20.85 25.59
N ALA A 181 -3.56 -21.78 24.64
CA ALA A 181 -3.29 -21.50 23.24
C ALA A 181 -3.89 -22.60 22.33
N PRO A 182 -5.19 -22.54 21.98
CA PRO A 182 -5.73 -23.44 20.97
C PRO A 182 -5.11 -23.11 19.59
N PRO A 183 -4.75 -24.10 18.75
CA PRO A 183 -4.28 -23.82 17.40
C PRO A 183 -5.35 -23.11 16.56
N PRO A 184 -4.98 -22.32 15.52
CA PRO A 184 -5.90 -21.47 14.75
C PRO A 184 -7.11 -22.19 14.13
N SER A 185 -6.98 -23.50 13.87
CA SER A 185 -8.02 -24.36 13.30
C SER A 185 -8.87 -25.09 14.35
N ALA A 186 -8.69 -24.82 15.64
CA ALA A 186 -9.32 -25.53 16.75
C ALA A 186 -10.30 -24.67 17.55
N THR A 187 -11.00 -23.75 16.87
CA THR A 187 -12.07 -22.94 17.45
C THR A 187 -13.26 -23.82 17.83
N GLY A 188 -13.44 -24.04 19.12
CA GLY A 188 -14.58 -24.76 19.64
C GLY A 188 -15.87 -23.92 19.56
N ILE A 189 -16.64 -24.06 18.48
CA ILE A 189 -18.06 -23.63 18.41
C ILE A 189 -18.79 -24.20 19.62
N THR A 190 -19.30 -23.45 20.59
CA THR A 190 -20.15 -24.03 21.67
C THR A 190 -21.63 -23.83 21.34
N THR A 191 -22.33 -24.88 20.92
CA THR A 191 -23.76 -24.80 20.56
C THR A 191 -24.69 -24.75 21.78
N PHE A 192 -25.35 -23.62 22.04
CA PHE A 192 -26.51 -23.56 22.93
C PHE A 192 -27.79 -23.96 22.18
N THR A 193 -28.70 -24.64 22.85
CA THR A 193 -30.04 -24.90 22.30
C THR A 193 -31.09 -24.72 23.38
N LEU A 194 -31.53 -23.49 23.55
CA LEU A 194 -32.80 -23.17 24.21
C LEU A 194 -33.92 -23.34 23.17
N ARG A 195 -34.62 -24.48 23.17
CA ARG A 195 -35.65 -24.75 22.16
C ARG A 195 -36.96 -23.98 22.44
N ARG A 196 -37.26 -22.99 21.60
CA ARG A 196 -38.43 -22.99 20.70
C ARG A 196 -37.96 -22.54 19.31
N ASP A 197 -38.65 -23.01 18.28
CA ASP A 197 -38.19 -23.19 16.89
C ASP A 197 -37.59 -21.95 16.15
N THR A 198 -36.58 -22.22 15.28
CA THR A 198 -36.05 -21.42 14.13
C THR A 198 -35.37 -20.06 14.45
N VAL A 199 -34.24 -19.58 13.89
CA VAL A 199 -33.42 -19.72 12.66
C VAL A 199 -31.92 -19.51 13.02
N ARG A 200 -30.98 -20.06 12.22
CA ARG A 200 -29.51 -19.90 12.36
C ARG A 200 -29.02 -18.52 11.90
N ALA A 201 -28.11 -17.92 12.67
CA ALA A 201 -27.23 -16.85 12.20
C ALA A 201 -25.78 -17.36 12.23
N ASP A 202 -25.07 -17.22 11.12
CA ASP A 202 -23.71 -17.72 10.94
C ASP A 202 -22.64 -16.78 11.56
N SER A 203 -21.51 -17.36 11.91
CA SER A 203 -20.36 -16.81 12.65
C SER A 203 -19.55 -15.74 11.90
N LEU A 204 -18.98 -14.76 12.63
CA LEU A 204 -17.88 -13.91 12.18
C LEU A 204 -16.57 -14.72 12.04
N PRO A 205 -15.73 -14.50 11.00
CA PRO A 205 -14.46 -15.21 10.82
C PRO A 205 -13.38 -14.80 11.83
N ALA A 206 -12.37 -15.67 12.01
CA ALA A 206 -11.18 -15.44 12.86
C ALA A 206 -10.21 -14.38 12.31
N TRP A 207 -10.45 -13.97 11.05
CA TRP A 207 -9.92 -12.85 10.25
C TRP A 207 -10.74 -11.56 10.40
N ASP A 208 -10.20 -10.46 10.92
CA ASP A 208 -10.92 -9.19 11.02
C ASP A 208 -10.07 -8.04 10.44
N ASN A 209 -10.06 -7.96 9.10
CA ASN A 209 -9.32 -6.93 8.37
C ASN A 209 -10.21 -5.71 8.14
N TYR A 210 -9.59 -4.55 8.29
CA TYR A 210 -10.20 -3.26 8.00
C TYR A 210 -9.36 -2.49 7.00
N LEU A 211 -10.04 -1.81 6.10
CA LEU A 211 -9.47 -0.69 5.38
C LEU A 211 -9.58 0.56 6.26
N PHE A 212 -8.47 1.27 6.45
CA PHE A 212 -8.43 2.52 7.21
C PHE A 212 -7.95 3.67 6.34
N ILE A 213 -8.50 4.86 6.62
CA ILE A 213 -7.96 6.12 6.12
C ILE A 213 -7.46 6.98 7.28
N ASN A 214 -6.28 7.57 7.13
CA ASN A 214 -5.71 8.53 8.07
C ASN A 214 -5.51 9.88 7.38
N ARG A 215 -6.15 10.91 7.93
CA ARG A 215 -6.12 12.30 7.43
C ARG A 215 -5.34 13.24 8.33
N GLY A 216 -4.44 12.70 9.15
CA GLY A 216 -3.70 13.41 10.19
C GLY A 216 -4.41 13.48 11.57
N ALA A 217 -5.69 13.09 11.64
CA ALA A 217 -6.50 13.13 12.88
C ALA A 217 -6.77 11.74 13.49
N GLY A 218 -5.98 10.72 13.11
CA GLY A 218 -6.16 9.33 13.54
C GLY A 218 -6.67 8.41 12.42
N ASN A 219 -6.81 7.13 12.75
CA ASN A 219 -7.20 6.08 11.80
C ASN A 219 -8.73 5.89 11.83
N ILE A 220 -9.39 6.18 10.71
CA ILE A 220 -10.84 6.03 10.57
C ILE A 220 -11.11 4.74 9.77
N PRO A 221 -11.91 3.79 10.30
CA PRO A 221 -12.28 2.59 9.54
C PRO A 221 -13.22 2.96 8.39
N VAL A 222 -12.92 2.46 7.20
CA VAL A 222 -13.66 2.70 5.95
C VAL A 222 -14.51 1.48 5.59
N LEU A 223 -13.89 0.30 5.62
CA LEU A 223 -14.53 -0.96 5.22
C LEU A 223 -14.02 -2.11 6.09
N HIS A 224 -14.90 -3.03 6.45
CA HIS A 224 -14.58 -4.18 7.27
C HIS A 224 -14.90 -5.50 6.56
N GLU A 225 -14.01 -6.49 6.70
CA GLU A 225 -14.27 -7.85 6.24
C GLU A 225 -15.42 -8.49 7.04
N GLY A 226 -16.55 -8.68 6.38
CA GLY A 226 -17.74 -9.21 7.02
C GLY A 226 -18.97 -8.34 6.80
N ASP A 227 -18.74 -7.05 6.52
CA ASP A 227 -19.82 -6.11 6.24
C ASP A 227 -20.57 -6.53 4.99
N VAL A 228 -21.89 -6.33 5.05
CA VAL A 228 -22.72 -6.44 3.86
C VAL A 228 -22.32 -5.35 2.88
N THR A 229 -22.30 -5.68 1.60
CA THR A 229 -21.93 -4.68 0.60
C THR A 229 -23.00 -3.58 0.53
N SER A 230 -22.58 -2.33 0.31
CA SER A 230 -23.50 -1.19 0.21
C SER A 230 -24.43 -1.27 -1.01
N PHE A 231 -24.06 -2.06 -2.02
CA PHE A 231 -24.77 -2.19 -3.29
C PHE A 231 -25.61 -3.48 -3.40
N ASP A 232 -25.28 -4.53 -2.63
CA ASP A 232 -26.05 -5.77 -2.57
C ASP A 232 -26.11 -6.30 -1.12
N PRO A 233 -27.27 -6.22 -0.45
CA PRO A 233 -27.41 -6.63 0.94
C PRO A 233 -27.33 -8.16 1.14
N GLU A 234 -27.37 -8.96 0.07
CA GLU A 234 -27.21 -10.41 0.14
C GLU A 234 -25.73 -10.84 0.08
N LEU A 235 -24.82 -9.91 -0.21
CA LEU A 235 -23.38 -10.12 -0.27
C LEU A 235 -22.68 -9.54 0.93
N SER A 236 -21.61 -10.22 1.33
CA SER A 236 -20.67 -9.74 2.35
C SER A 236 -19.24 -9.83 1.85
N TYR A 237 -18.40 -8.88 2.29
CA TYR A 237 -16.98 -8.91 2.01
C TYR A 237 -16.29 -10.06 2.78
N ARG A 238 -15.38 -10.75 2.11
CA ARG A 238 -14.62 -11.91 2.64
C ARG A 238 -13.11 -11.80 2.42
N GLY A 239 -12.68 -10.78 1.71
CA GLY A 239 -11.28 -10.49 1.45
C GLY A 239 -11.17 -9.12 0.81
N LEU A 240 -10.37 -8.24 1.41
CA LEU A 240 -10.07 -6.94 0.83
C LEU A 240 -8.70 -7.00 0.16
N GLY A 241 -8.69 -6.95 -1.16
CA GLY A 241 -7.50 -6.76 -1.98
C GLY A 241 -7.24 -5.26 -2.14
N PHE A 242 -5.99 -4.86 -1.92
CA PHE A 242 -5.62 -3.46 -1.89
C PHE A 242 -5.71 -2.80 -3.28
N GLY A 243 -6.08 -1.52 -3.32
CA GLY A 243 -6.10 -0.73 -4.54
C GLY A 243 -5.97 0.77 -4.26
N ALA A 244 -5.92 1.56 -5.32
CA ALA A 244 -5.42 2.92 -5.32
C ALA A 244 -6.29 3.94 -4.55
N LEU A 245 -5.64 5.00 -4.08
CA LEU A 245 -6.25 6.17 -3.42
C LEU A 245 -5.95 7.43 -4.26
N ALA A 246 -7.00 8.18 -4.53
CA ALA A 246 -6.98 9.40 -5.32
C ALA A 246 -7.16 10.64 -4.43
N GLY A 247 -7.01 11.84 -5.02
CA GLY A 247 -7.34 13.10 -4.34
C GLY A 247 -8.83 13.15 -3.98
N GLY A 248 -9.17 13.86 -2.91
CA GLY A 248 -10.54 13.86 -2.38
C GLY A 248 -11.01 12.51 -1.81
N ASP A 249 -10.08 11.58 -1.59
CA ASP A 249 -10.29 10.25 -1.00
C ASP A 249 -11.15 9.27 -1.81
N ALA A 250 -11.23 9.49 -3.13
CA ALA A 250 -11.74 8.48 -4.03
C ALA A 250 -10.82 7.25 -4.01
N MET A 251 -11.41 6.06 -3.98
CA MET A 251 -10.71 4.80 -3.86
C MET A 251 -11.26 3.75 -4.83
N ALA A 252 -10.39 2.82 -5.21
CA ALA A 252 -10.74 1.65 -5.99
C ALA A 252 -10.00 0.45 -5.42
N LEU A 253 -10.71 -0.64 -5.17
CA LEU A 253 -10.13 -1.82 -4.55
C LEU A 253 -10.75 -3.10 -5.11
N SER A 254 -10.00 -4.18 -5.03
CA SER A 254 -10.51 -5.50 -5.39
C SER A 254 -11.07 -6.16 -4.14
N ALA A 255 -12.30 -6.66 -4.19
CA ALA A 255 -12.95 -7.26 -3.02
C ALA A 255 -13.49 -8.63 -3.36
N ALA A 256 -13.14 -9.64 -2.55
CA ALA A 256 -13.77 -10.93 -2.60
C ALA A 256 -15.13 -10.83 -1.88
N ALA A 257 -16.22 -11.09 -2.61
CA ALA A 257 -17.58 -11.02 -2.10
C ALA A 257 -18.26 -12.39 -2.16
N ARG A 258 -19.05 -12.71 -1.14
CA ARG A 258 -19.77 -13.98 -1.04
C ARG A 258 -21.21 -13.76 -0.58
N THR A 259 -22.13 -14.53 -1.14
CA THR A 259 -23.51 -14.61 -0.65
C THR A 259 -23.58 -15.25 0.73
N VAL A 260 -24.73 -15.10 1.38
CA VAL A 260 -25.06 -15.75 2.65
C VAL A 260 -25.00 -17.29 2.54
N ALA A 261 -25.14 -17.85 1.33
CA ALA A 261 -25.10 -19.29 1.10
C ALA A 261 -23.66 -19.85 1.12
N PRO A 262 -23.30 -20.76 2.05
CA PRO A 262 -21.94 -21.27 2.20
C PRO A 262 -21.50 -22.25 1.09
N THR A 263 -22.29 -22.44 0.04
CA THR A 263 -21.97 -23.30 -1.12
C THR A 263 -21.70 -22.51 -2.40
N GLU A 264 -21.98 -21.21 -2.43
CA GLU A 264 -21.67 -20.40 -3.60
C GLU A 264 -20.18 -20.04 -3.69
N PRO A 265 -19.62 -20.01 -4.92
CA PRO A 265 -18.25 -19.57 -5.15
C PRO A 265 -18.07 -18.11 -4.74
N THR A 266 -16.90 -17.80 -4.20
CA THR A 266 -16.53 -16.41 -3.90
C THR A 266 -16.21 -15.72 -5.22
N GLY A 267 -16.87 -14.59 -5.49
CA GLY A 267 -16.64 -13.79 -6.68
C GLY A 267 -15.67 -12.66 -6.38
N LEU A 268 -14.79 -12.35 -7.34
CA LEU A 268 -13.95 -11.16 -7.25
C LEU A 268 -14.72 -9.95 -7.77
N SER A 269 -14.76 -8.89 -6.99
CA SER A 269 -15.45 -7.64 -7.32
C SER A 269 -14.46 -6.50 -7.47
N LEU A 270 -14.74 -5.61 -8.39
CA LEU A 270 -14.14 -4.28 -8.39
C LEU A 270 -15.08 -3.33 -7.66
N VAL A 271 -14.57 -2.68 -6.62
CA VAL A 271 -15.32 -1.73 -5.79
C VAL A 271 -14.69 -0.35 -5.92
N THR A 272 -15.51 0.68 -6.15
CA THR A 272 -15.06 2.09 -6.20
C THR A 272 -15.95 2.97 -5.33
N GLY A 273 -15.47 4.14 -4.93
CA GLY A 273 -16.24 5.13 -4.17
C GLY A 273 -15.34 6.06 -3.38
N ASP A 274 -15.90 6.85 -2.48
CA ASP A 274 -15.14 7.70 -1.56
C ASP A 274 -14.99 7.02 -0.19
N ALA A 275 -13.91 7.31 0.53
CA ALA A 275 -13.69 6.79 1.88
C ALA A 275 -14.83 7.10 2.87
N ASP A 276 -15.57 8.20 2.66
CA ASP A 276 -16.74 8.58 3.48
C ASP A 276 -18.08 8.32 2.76
N GLY A 277 -18.04 7.84 1.52
CA GLY A 277 -19.19 7.74 0.61
C GLY A 277 -19.73 6.33 0.42
N PRO A 278 -20.89 6.18 -0.27
CA PRO A 278 -21.36 4.86 -0.64
C PRO A 278 -20.41 4.23 -1.67
N LEU A 279 -20.12 2.94 -1.48
CA LEU A 279 -19.33 2.17 -2.44
C LEU A 279 -20.21 1.63 -3.56
N THR A 280 -19.65 1.57 -4.76
CA THR A 280 -20.24 0.99 -5.98
C THR A 280 -19.49 -0.25 -6.41
N GLN A 281 -20.21 -1.22 -6.98
CA GLN A 281 -19.63 -2.39 -7.63
C GLN A 281 -19.58 -2.17 -9.14
N GLU A 282 -18.38 -2.09 -9.69
CA GLU A 282 -18.15 -1.85 -11.11
C GLU A 282 -18.06 -3.15 -11.93
N LEU A 283 -17.69 -4.25 -11.25
CA LEU A 283 -17.57 -5.58 -11.83
C LEU A 283 -17.75 -6.65 -10.76
N ARG A 284 -18.33 -7.79 -11.13
CA ARG A 284 -18.30 -9.04 -10.36
C ARG A 284 -18.04 -10.21 -11.28
N ASP A 285 -16.97 -10.97 -11.02
CA ASP A 285 -16.64 -12.16 -11.79
C ASP A 285 -16.76 -13.44 -10.96
N PHE A 286 -17.31 -14.47 -11.58
CA PHE A 286 -17.50 -15.82 -11.04
C PHE A 286 -16.61 -16.87 -11.72
N VAL A 287 -15.91 -16.50 -12.81
CA VAL A 287 -15.11 -17.41 -13.62
C VAL A 287 -13.68 -17.42 -13.10
N LEU A 288 -13.22 -18.58 -12.64
CA LEU A 288 -11.79 -18.80 -12.37
C LEU A 288 -11.01 -18.57 -13.67
N PRO A 289 -9.88 -17.84 -13.65
CA PRO A 289 -9.11 -17.60 -14.87
C PRO A 289 -8.73 -18.93 -15.55
N PRO A 290 -8.56 -18.94 -16.89
CA PRO A 290 -8.16 -20.14 -17.62
C PRO A 290 -6.88 -20.77 -17.03
N PRO A 291 -6.73 -22.11 -17.05
CA PRO A 291 -5.54 -22.77 -16.56
C PRO A 291 -4.28 -22.22 -17.28
N GLY A 292 -3.35 -21.62 -16.52
CA GLY A 292 -2.12 -21.02 -17.05
C GLY A 292 -2.04 -19.50 -16.92
N VAL A 293 -3.12 -18.82 -16.54
CA VAL A 293 -3.10 -17.38 -16.18
C VAL A 293 -2.89 -17.26 -14.67
N ASN A 294 -1.71 -16.82 -14.24
CA ASN A 294 -1.43 -16.56 -12.82
C ASN A 294 -2.43 -15.53 -12.26
N LEU A 295 -3.00 -15.78 -11.08
CA LEU A 295 -3.95 -14.89 -10.38
C LEU A 295 -3.38 -13.49 -10.04
N TRP A 296 -2.06 -13.29 -10.16
CA TRP A 296 -1.42 -11.96 -10.14
C TRP A 296 -1.63 -11.16 -11.45
N ARG A 297 -2.36 -11.73 -12.43
CA ARG A 297 -2.83 -11.10 -13.67
C ARG A 297 -4.35 -10.83 -13.65
N VAL A 298 -4.94 -10.79 -12.45
CA VAL A 298 -6.23 -10.10 -12.27
C VAL A 298 -6.05 -8.66 -12.79
N PRO A 299 -7.06 -8.05 -13.43
CA PRO A 299 -7.04 -6.62 -13.70
C PRO A 299 -6.95 -5.91 -12.35
N ILE A 300 -5.73 -5.49 -11.99
CA ILE A 300 -5.54 -4.57 -10.87
C ILE A 300 -6.21 -3.28 -11.35
N PRO A 301 -7.37 -2.91 -10.79
CA PRO A 301 -8.03 -1.69 -11.19
C PRO A 301 -7.05 -0.53 -11.02
N GLN A 302 -6.82 0.19 -12.10
CA GLN A 302 -6.04 1.41 -12.02
C GLN A 302 -7.00 2.55 -11.67
N LEU A 303 -6.59 3.44 -10.77
CA LEU A 303 -7.32 4.64 -10.40
C LEU A 303 -6.42 5.85 -10.63
N THR A 304 -7.00 6.94 -11.12
CA THR A 304 -6.31 8.23 -11.23
C THR A 304 -6.58 9.09 -10.02
N ILE A 305 -5.78 10.13 -9.84
CA ILE A 305 -5.97 11.14 -8.79
C ILE A 305 -7.34 11.82 -8.81
N ASP A 306 -8.02 11.85 -9.96
CA ASP A 306 -9.37 12.41 -10.11
C ASP A 306 -10.48 11.34 -9.95
N GLY A 307 -10.13 10.13 -9.49
CA GLY A 307 -11.09 9.04 -9.27
C GLY A 307 -11.54 8.32 -10.54
N HIS A 308 -10.94 8.58 -11.71
CA HIS A 308 -11.22 7.79 -12.91
C HIS A 308 -10.58 6.40 -12.81
N SER A 309 -11.37 5.36 -13.06
CA SER A 309 -10.91 3.96 -13.03
C SER A 309 -10.72 3.38 -14.44
N ALA A 310 -9.74 2.50 -14.56
CA ALA A 310 -9.53 1.65 -15.73
C ALA A 310 -9.34 0.19 -15.33
N TYR A 311 -10.08 -0.71 -15.97
CA TYR A 311 -10.00 -2.14 -15.70
C TYR A 311 -10.43 -2.98 -16.91
N THR A 312 -9.83 -4.15 -17.06
CA THR A 312 -10.34 -5.18 -17.97
C THR A 312 -11.20 -6.18 -17.20
N GLN A 313 -12.04 -6.95 -17.89
CA GLN A 313 -12.67 -8.15 -17.31
C GLN A 313 -11.72 -9.35 -17.50
N ASN A 314 -11.75 -10.38 -16.63
CA ASN A 314 -10.74 -11.45 -16.61
C ASN A 314 -10.60 -12.22 -17.94
N ALA A 315 -11.63 -12.24 -18.79
CA ALA A 315 -11.56 -12.83 -20.12
C ALA A 315 -10.78 -11.98 -21.15
N GLY A 316 -10.44 -10.73 -20.82
CA GLY A 316 -9.85 -9.75 -21.75
C GLY A 316 -10.84 -9.25 -22.79
N ASP A 317 -12.14 -9.52 -22.61
CA ASP A 317 -13.19 -9.25 -23.60
C ASP A 317 -13.71 -7.80 -23.54
N LEU A 318 -13.51 -7.10 -22.42
CA LEU A 318 -13.96 -5.73 -22.24
C LEU A 318 -12.97 -4.94 -21.38
N LEU A 319 -12.53 -3.80 -21.90
CA LEU A 319 -11.84 -2.73 -21.19
C LEU A 319 -12.85 -1.62 -20.88
N ARG A 320 -12.93 -1.20 -19.62
CA ARG A 320 -13.69 -0.04 -19.18
C ARG A 320 -12.78 1.05 -18.65
N VAL A 321 -13.04 2.28 -19.06
CA VAL A 321 -12.33 3.49 -18.61
C VAL A 321 -13.35 4.60 -18.40
N GLY A 322 -13.82 4.78 -17.16
CA GLY A 322 -15.00 5.62 -16.89
C GLY A 322 -16.20 5.24 -17.79
N SER A 323 -16.71 6.18 -18.58
CA SER A 323 -17.81 5.94 -19.54
C SER A 323 -17.38 5.29 -20.87
N ARG A 324 -16.06 5.16 -21.14
CA ARG A 324 -15.55 4.48 -22.33
C ARG A 324 -15.57 2.97 -22.14
N SER A 325 -15.83 2.27 -23.23
CA SER A 325 -15.72 0.81 -23.32
C SER A 325 -15.07 0.43 -24.64
N ILE A 326 -14.13 -0.51 -24.59
CA ILE A 326 -13.49 -1.12 -25.75
C ILE A 326 -13.67 -2.63 -25.58
N ALA A 327 -14.26 -3.29 -26.58
CA ALA A 327 -14.56 -4.71 -26.52
C ALA A 327 -13.68 -5.52 -27.47
N SER A 328 -13.48 -6.79 -27.14
CA SER A 328 -13.02 -7.79 -28.11
C SER A 328 -14.03 -7.88 -29.26
N GLY A 329 -13.52 -7.96 -30.49
CA GLY A 329 -14.30 -7.88 -31.71
C GLY A 329 -14.49 -6.46 -32.27
N ASP A 330 -14.22 -5.41 -31.49
CA ASP A 330 -14.19 -4.05 -32.03
C ASP A 330 -13.03 -3.89 -33.03
N ALA A 331 -13.21 -3.04 -34.04
CA ALA A 331 -12.16 -2.74 -35.01
C ALA A 331 -10.92 -2.17 -34.31
N ALA A 332 -9.73 -2.64 -34.68
CA ALA A 332 -8.47 -2.18 -34.10
C ALA A 332 -7.83 -1.08 -34.98
N PRO A 333 -7.95 0.21 -34.64
CA PRO A 333 -7.48 1.29 -35.50
C PRO A 333 -5.97 1.21 -35.73
N GLY A 334 -5.54 1.56 -36.93
CA GLY A 334 -4.12 1.51 -37.34
C GLY A 334 -3.60 0.13 -37.75
N THR A 335 -4.42 -0.93 -37.73
CA THR A 335 -3.95 -2.31 -37.98
C THR A 335 -4.34 -2.92 -39.34
N GLY A 336 -5.08 -2.18 -40.16
CA GLY A 336 -5.60 -2.62 -41.47
C GLY A 336 -7.08 -3.02 -41.41
N ASP A 337 -7.74 -3.03 -42.56
CA ASP A 337 -9.17 -3.36 -42.65
C ASP A 337 -9.45 -4.81 -42.22
N GLY A 338 -10.49 -5.01 -41.42
CA GLY A 338 -10.92 -6.35 -40.96
C GLY A 338 -10.15 -6.91 -39.76
N VAL A 339 -9.17 -6.17 -39.22
CA VAL A 339 -8.47 -6.54 -37.98
C VAL A 339 -9.21 -5.98 -36.77
N THR A 340 -9.41 -6.83 -35.75
CA THR A 340 -10.14 -6.52 -34.53
C THR A 340 -9.30 -6.76 -33.28
N PHE A 341 -9.70 -6.14 -32.17
CA PHE A 341 -9.21 -6.52 -30.85
C PHE A 341 -9.64 -7.94 -30.52
N ASN A 342 -8.76 -8.72 -29.88
CA ASN A 342 -9.02 -10.11 -29.50
C ASN A 342 -8.89 -10.34 -27.99
N PHE A 343 -7.83 -9.83 -27.36
CA PHE A 343 -7.63 -9.95 -25.92
C PHE A 343 -7.00 -8.66 -25.40
N LEU A 344 -7.78 -7.90 -24.63
CA LEU A 344 -7.40 -6.63 -24.01
C LEU A 344 -6.68 -6.91 -22.69
N ASP A 345 -5.48 -6.38 -22.52
CA ASP A 345 -4.63 -6.64 -21.35
C ASP A 345 -4.18 -5.33 -20.68
N GLN A 346 -4.15 -5.39 -19.34
CA GLN A 346 -3.58 -4.42 -18.39
C GLN A 346 -3.63 -2.94 -18.84
N PRO A 347 -4.78 -2.27 -18.69
CA PRO A 347 -4.85 -0.85 -18.97
C PRO A 347 -4.05 -0.05 -17.95
N VAL A 348 -3.49 1.06 -18.40
CA VAL A 348 -2.87 2.10 -17.56
C VAL A 348 -3.67 3.37 -17.77
N ILE A 349 -3.96 4.13 -16.70
CA ILE A 349 -4.73 5.37 -16.77
C ILE A 349 -4.00 6.49 -16.03
N ALA A 350 -4.05 7.70 -16.58
CA ALA A 350 -3.56 8.93 -15.97
C ALA A 350 -4.52 10.07 -16.30
N GLY A 351 -5.22 10.59 -15.29
CA GLY A 351 -6.36 11.50 -15.47
C GLY A 351 -7.40 10.93 -16.44
N ARG A 352 -7.60 11.60 -17.58
CA ARG A 352 -8.55 11.13 -18.62
C ARG A 352 -7.89 10.32 -19.72
N THR A 353 -6.57 10.17 -19.68
CA THR A 353 -5.80 9.43 -20.68
C THR A 353 -5.68 7.97 -20.25
N PHE A 354 -5.70 7.06 -21.21
CA PHE A 354 -5.43 5.67 -20.93
C PHE A 354 -4.64 5.01 -22.06
N ALA A 355 -3.90 3.98 -21.70
CA ALA A 355 -3.17 3.13 -22.61
C ALA A 355 -3.55 1.68 -22.36
N PHE A 356 -3.57 0.87 -23.40
CA PHE A 356 -3.85 -0.55 -23.26
C PHE A 356 -3.19 -1.33 -24.38
N ARG A 357 -2.95 -2.61 -24.11
CA ARG A 357 -2.45 -3.55 -25.08
C ARG A 357 -3.57 -4.47 -25.53
N SER A 358 -3.49 -4.94 -26.76
CA SER A 358 -4.39 -5.99 -27.24
C SER A 358 -3.67 -6.97 -28.14
N THR A 359 -4.00 -8.25 -28.01
CA THR A 359 -3.80 -9.19 -29.12
C THR A 359 -4.84 -8.93 -30.20
N LEU A 360 -4.50 -9.21 -31.45
CA LEU A 360 -5.31 -8.91 -32.62
C LEU A 360 -5.86 -10.21 -33.23
N ALA A 361 -7.07 -10.11 -33.80
CA ALA A 361 -7.67 -11.15 -34.65
C ALA A 361 -7.96 -10.59 -36.04
N GLY A 362 -7.88 -11.44 -37.07
CA GLY A 362 -8.07 -11.05 -38.47
C GLY A 362 -7.15 -11.79 -39.44
N ASP A 363 -7.43 -11.67 -40.73
CA ASP A 363 -6.66 -12.32 -41.79
C ASP A 363 -5.23 -11.75 -41.89
N GLY A 364 -4.25 -12.61 -42.13
CA GLY A 364 -2.84 -12.21 -42.29
C GLY A 364 -2.10 -11.92 -40.99
N LEU A 365 -2.73 -12.11 -39.83
CA LEU A 365 -2.06 -12.06 -38.54
C LEU A 365 -1.27 -13.33 -38.24
N THR A 366 -0.13 -13.15 -37.59
CA THR A 366 0.81 -14.16 -37.13
C THR A 366 1.32 -13.76 -35.76
N ASP A 367 1.99 -14.66 -35.04
CA ASP A 367 2.63 -14.34 -33.75
C ASP A 367 3.66 -13.19 -33.85
N ALA A 368 4.12 -12.87 -35.05
CA ALA A 368 5.06 -11.78 -35.29
C ALA A 368 4.40 -10.39 -35.45
N ASN A 369 3.07 -10.30 -35.60
CA ASN A 369 2.36 -9.03 -35.84
C ASN A 369 0.96 -8.92 -35.20
N ASN A 370 0.60 -9.87 -34.33
CA ASN A 370 -0.73 -9.99 -33.72
C ASN A 370 -0.90 -9.21 -32.40
N MET A 371 -0.10 -8.18 -32.14
CA MET A 371 -0.22 -7.41 -30.89
C MET A 371 0.13 -5.95 -31.12
N GLY A 372 -0.66 -5.07 -30.51
CA GLY A 372 -0.45 -3.62 -30.56
C GLY A 372 -0.59 -2.97 -29.18
N LEU A 373 -0.14 -1.73 -29.11
CA LEU A 373 -0.25 -0.82 -27.98
C LEU A 373 -1.00 0.43 -28.45
N TRP A 374 -2.07 0.76 -27.75
CA TRP A 374 -2.89 1.93 -28.04
C TRP A 374 -2.89 2.90 -26.88
N VAL A 375 -3.07 4.18 -27.21
CA VAL A 375 -3.36 5.26 -26.27
C VAL A 375 -4.64 5.96 -26.71
N ASP A 376 -5.43 6.43 -25.76
CA ASP A 376 -6.70 7.09 -26.02
C ASP A 376 -7.03 8.10 -24.91
N LEU A 377 -8.00 8.96 -25.19
CA LEU A 377 -8.51 9.99 -24.30
C LEU A 377 -10.00 9.77 -24.04
N ASN A 378 -10.35 9.68 -22.76
CA ASN A 378 -11.73 9.68 -22.31
C ASN A 378 -12.26 11.12 -22.19
N ASP A 379 -12.26 11.88 -23.30
CA ASP A 379 -12.78 13.25 -23.37
C ASP A 379 -14.28 13.33 -23.70
N GLY A 380 -14.90 12.21 -24.09
CA GLY A 380 -16.27 12.14 -24.58
C GLY A 380 -16.42 12.38 -26.09
N VAL A 381 -15.29 12.53 -26.82
CA VAL A 381 -15.26 12.75 -28.27
C VAL A 381 -14.83 11.44 -28.96
N GLN A 382 -15.60 10.93 -29.92
CA GLN A 382 -15.31 9.66 -30.60
C GLN A 382 -14.14 9.73 -31.61
N ASN A 383 -12.93 10.02 -31.17
CA ASN A 383 -11.74 9.88 -32.01
C ASN A 383 -11.18 8.44 -32.04
N GLY A 384 -11.54 7.62 -31.05
CA GLY A 384 -11.12 6.23 -30.93
C GLY A 384 -9.63 6.07 -30.55
N PRO A 385 -9.20 4.86 -30.17
CA PRO A 385 -7.84 4.64 -29.71
C PRO A 385 -6.81 4.79 -30.84
N THR A 386 -5.68 5.41 -30.54
CA THR A 386 -4.56 5.61 -31.48
C THR A 386 -3.48 4.54 -31.27
N LEU A 387 -3.13 3.82 -32.34
CA LEU A 387 -2.04 2.84 -32.34
C LEU A 387 -0.68 3.55 -32.25
N VAL A 388 0.13 3.20 -31.26
CA VAL A 388 1.47 3.80 -31.06
C VAL A 388 2.62 2.83 -31.25
N ALA A 389 2.38 1.53 -31.12
CA ALA A 389 3.35 0.49 -31.45
C ALA A 389 2.65 -0.82 -31.78
N ARG A 390 3.20 -1.59 -32.73
CA ARG A 390 2.70 -2.93 -33.09
C ARG A 390 3.86 -3.86 -33.36
N LEU A 391 3.71 -5.14 -33.02
CA LEU A 391 4.68 -6.15 -33.42
C LEU A 391 4.82 -6.20 -34.94
N GLY A 392 6.06 -6.35 -35.41
CA GLY A 392 6.39 -6.39 -36.83
C GLY A 392 6.45 -5.02 -37.52
N ASP A 393 5.94 -3.95 -36.90
CA ASP A 393 6.05 -2.60 -37.45
C ASP A 393 7.46 -2.01 -37.25
N PRO A 394 7.93 -1.13 -38.14
CA PRO A 394 9.22 -0.45 -37.99
C PRO A 394 9.34 0.25 -36.64
N ALA A 395 10.43 0.01 -35.93
CA ALA A 395 10.68 0.66 -34.64
C ALA A 395 11.24 2.09 -34.86
N PRO A 396 10.52 3.16 -34.48
CA PRO A 396 10.97 4.53 -34.76
C PRO A 396 12.31 4.86 -34.10
N GLY A 397 13.11 5.68 -34.76
CA GLY A 397 14.46 6.05 -34.30
C GLY A 397 15.52 4.95 -34.42
N THR A 398 15.17 3.78 -34.97
CA THR A 398 16.11 2.67 -35.18
C THR A 398 16.54 2.55 -36.65
N GLY A 399 17.51 1.68 -36.92
CA GLY A 399 18.01 1.40 -38.26
C GLY A 399 16.99 0.73 -39.19
N LYS A 400 17.24 0.79 -40.51
CA LYS A 400 16.35 0.20 -41.51
C LYS A 400 16.16 -1.30 -41.30
N GLY A 401 14.90 -1.76 -41.32
CA GLY A 401 14.55 -3.19 -41.21
C GLY A 401 14.50 -3.72 -39.77
N ILE A 402 14.61 -2.84 -38.78
CA ILE A 402 14.43 -3.18 -37.36
C ILE A 402 12.97 -2.93 -36.99
N VAL A 403 12.35 -3.92 -36.34
CA VAL A 403 10.93 -3.93 -36.01
C VAL A 403 10.72 -4.31 -34.54
N PHE A 404 9.54 -3.99 -34.01
CA PHE A 404 9.15 -4.42 -32.67
C PHE A 404 8.92 -5.94 -32.61
N ALA A 405 9.54 -6.60 -31.64
CA ALA A 405 9.46 -8.04 -31.38
C ALA A 405 8.70 -8.38 -30.10
N SER A 406 8.60 -7.45 -29.14
CA SER A 406 7.73 -7.57 -27.98
C SER A 406 7.34 -6.20 -27.45
N LEU A 407 6.10 -6.03 -27.00
CA LEU A 407 5.59 -4.80 -26.38
C LEU A 407 5.53 -4.92 -24.84
N PRO A 408 5.52 -3.81 -24.09
CA PRO A 408 5.41 -3.84 -22.62
C PRO A 408 4.10 -4.50 -22.19
N LEU A 409 4.05 -4.93 -20.93
CA LEU A 409 2.79 -5.30 -20.27
C LEU A 409 1.99 -4.06 -19.91
N ALA A 410 2.65 -3.05 -19.34
CA ALA A 410 2.09 -1.75 -18.99
C ALA A 410 3.07 -0.64 -19.44
N PRO A 411 2.67 0.30 -20.30
CA PRO A 411 3.47 1.50 -20.59
C PRO A 411 3.40 2.50 -19.42
N ALA A 412 4.37 3.40 -19.33
CA ALA A 412 4.21 4.62 -18.54
C ALA A 412 3.32 5.60 -19.31
N LEU A 413 2.45 6.33 -18.61
CA LEU A 413 1.50 7.27 -19.19
C LEU A 413 1.31 8.45 -18.23
N ASN A 414 1.09 9.65 -18.78
CA ASN A 414 0.66 10.80 -18.00
C ASN A 414 -0.59 11.46 -18.58
N GLU A 415 -1.15 12.42 -17.84
CA GLU A 415 -2.39 13.13 -18.17
C GLU A 415 -2.36 13.94 -19.48
N ASN A 416 -1.17 14.14 -20.07
CA ASN A 416 -0.97 14.94 -21.28
C ASN A 416 -0.90 14.08 -22.56
N LEU A 417 -1.32 12.80 -22.49
CA LEU A 417 -1.16 11.78 -23.55
C LEU A 417 0.31 11.48 -23.88
N GLU A 418 1.24 11.85 -23.01
CA GLU A 418 2.62 11.42 -23.15
C GLU A 418 2.75 10.01 -22.58
N PHE A 419 3.48 9.16 -23.27
CA PHE A 419 3.74 7.79 -22.85
C PHE A 419 5.21 7.43 -23.02
N ALA A 420 5.60 6.38 -22.32
CA ALA A 420 6.89 5.75 -22.51
C ALA A 420 6.82 4.23 -22.34
N PHE A 421 7.67 3.51 -23.05
CA PHE A 421 7.71 2.06 -22.96
C PHE A 421 9.06 1.48 -23.33
N VAL A 422 9.34 0.30 -22.78
CA VAL A 422 10.46 -0.55 -23.16
C VAL A 422 9.95 -1.70 -24.03
N ALA A 423 10.59 -1.92 -25.18
CA ALA A 423 10.22 -2.95 -26.14
C ALA A 423 11.45 -3.72 -26.62
N LYS A 424 11.25 -4.97 -27.04
CA LYS A 424 12.29 -5.75 -27.73
C LYS A 424 12.24 -5.51 -29.22
N LEU A 425 13.40 -5.62 -29.83
CA LEU A 425 13.64 -5.42 -31.25
C LEU A 425 14.07 -6.72 -31.93
N THR A 426 13.79 -6.83 -33.23
CA THR A 426 14.33 -7.87 -34.11
C THR A 426 14.54 -7.31 -35.53
N GLY A 427 15.19 -8.09 -36.39
CA GLY A 427 15.51 -7.69 -37.76
C GLY A 427 16.74 -6.79 -37.87
N GLY A 428 17.10 -6.41 -39.10
CA GLY A 428 18.26 -5.56 -39.38
C GLY A 428 19.57 -6.09 -38.77
N ASP A 429 20.24 -5.23 -38.00
CA ASP A 429 21.50 -5.50 -37.29
C ASP A 429 21.31 -5.85 -35.81
N VAL A 430 20.07 -6.16 -35.38
CA VAL A 430 19.78 -6.47 -33.98
C VAL A 430 20.50 -7.75 -33.55
N THR A 431 21.27 -7.63 -32.46
CA THR A 431 21.90 -8.74 -31.72
C THR A 431 21.23 -8.88 -30.35
N PRO A 432 21.43 -9.98 -29.60
CA PRO A 432 20.95 -10.07 -28.23
C PRO A 432 21.33 -8.86 -27.37
N GLU A 433 22.53 -8.31 -27.59
CA GLU A 433 23.11 -7.17 -26.88
C GLU A 433 22.54 -5.80 -27.31
N THR A 434 21.82 -5.73 -28.43
CA THR A 434 21.22 -4.49 -28.98
C THR A 434 19.72 -4.60 -29.20
N SER A 435 19.09 -5.58 -28.53
CA SER A 435 17.70 -6.01 -28.77
C SER A 435 16.65 -5.29 -27.94
N VAL A 436 17.00 -4.25 -27.18
CA VAL A 436 16.05 -3.53 -26.32
C VAL A 436 16.16 -2.04 -26.56
N GLY A 437 15.02 -1.35 -26.62
CA GLY A 437 14.95 0.10 -26.64
C GLY A 437 13.97 0.65 -25.61
N LEU A 438 14.13 1.94 -25.31
CA LEU A 438 13.26 2.77 -24.51
C LEU A 438 12.73 3.88 -25.40
N TRP A 439 11.41 3.96 -25.54
CA TRP A 439 10.72 4.99 -26.31
C TRP A 439 9.93 5.91 -25.40
N ARG A 440 9.78 7.17 -25.84
CA ARG A 440 8.84 8.15 -25.31
C ARG A 440 8.10 8.81 -26.47
N GLY A 441 6.87 9.26 -26.23
CA GLY A 441 6.11 9.89 -27.30
C GLY A 441 4.75 10.43 -26.89
N VAL A 442 4.09 10.98 -27.90
CA VAL A 442 2.68 11.37 -27.93
C VAL A 442 2.02 10.62 -29.10
N PRO A 443 0.67 10.59 -29.24
CA PRO A 443 0.03 9.75 -30.25
C PRO A 443 0.49 10.04 -31.69
N SER A 444 0.93 11.27 -31.99
CA SER A 444 1.44 11.67 -33.30
C SER A 444 2.93 11.41 -33.52
N GLU A 445 3.70 11.14 -32.46
CA GLU A 445 5.16 11.05 -32.53
C GLU A 445 5.74 10.11 -31.47
N VAL A 446 6.42 9.05 -31.92
CA VAL A 446 7.14 8.10 -31.07
C VAL A 446 8.64 8.24 -31.34
N SER A 447 9.40 8.52 -30.29
CA SER A 447 10.85 8.78 -30.37
C SER A 447 11.64 7.79 -29.51
N LEU A 448 12.77 7.34 -30.05
CA LEU A 448 13.71 6.49 -29.30
C LEU A 448 14.52 7.37 -28.34
N LEU A 449 14.44 7.08 -27.04
CA LEU A 449 15.19 7.78 -26.00
C LEU A 449 16.54 7.10 -25.72
N GLY A 450 16.61 5.77 -25.86
CA GLY A 450 17.86 5.02 -25.74
C GLY A 450 17.70 3.56 -26.14
N ARG A 451 18.79 2.95 -26.60
CA ARG A 451 18.85 1.54 -27.01
C ARG A 451 20.00 0.82 -26.32
N ALA A 452 19.82 -0.47 -26.05
CA ALA A 452 20.92 -1.34 -25.68
C ALA A 452 22.04 -1.26 -26.73
N GLY A 453 23.27 -1.07 -26.28
CA GLY A 453 24.45 -0.75 -27.09
C GLY A 453 24.79 0.74 -27.15
N ASP A 454 23.85 1.65 -26.86
CA ASP A 454 24.12 3.09 -26.84
C ASP A 454 25.01 3.47 -25.65
N ALA A 455 25.81 4.52 -25.82
CA ALA A 455 26.63 5.06 -24.74
C ALA A 455 25.76 5.50 -23.56
N ALA A 456 26.14 5.09 -22.34
CA ALA A 456 25.48 5.51 -21.11
C ALA A 456 25.95 6.93 -20.73
N PRO A 457 25.09 7.97 -20.79
CA PRO A 457 25.51 9.35 -20.55
C PRO A 457 26.16 9.54 -19.18
N GLY A 458 27.25 10.32 -19.12
CA GLY A 458 28.01 10.52 -17.89
C GLY A 458 29.00 9.41 -17.52
N LEU A 459 29.01 8.27 -18.24
CA LEU A 459 29.91 7.14 -17.98
C LEU A 459 30.80 6.84 -19.20
N THR A 460 32.09 7.15 -19.10
CA THR A 460 33.04 6.94 -20.22
C THR A 460 33.28 5.45 -20.48
N GLY A 461 33.05 5.01 -21.72
CA GLY A 461 33.30 3.62 -22.16
C GLY A 461 32.30 2.59 -21.64
N VAL A 462 31.15 3.06 -21.14
CA VAL A 462 30.03 2.24 -20.66
C VAL A 462 28.85 2.43 -21.61
N VAL A 463 28.13 1.35 -21.86
CA VAL A 463 26.92 1.32 -22.70
C VAL A 463 25.73 0.79 -21.89
N PHE A 464 24.52 1.10 -22.35
CA PHE A 464 23.33 0.41 -21.89
C PHE A 464 23.35 -1.05 -22.38
N ARG A 465 23.12 -1.98 -21.47
CA ARG A 465 22.92 -3.41 -21.77
C ARG A 465 21.44 -3.72 -21.96
N ASP A 466 20.59 -3.15 -21.10
CA ASP A 466 19.15 -3.41 -21.06
C ASP A 466 18.44 -2.30 -20.26
N PHE A 467 17.12 -2.22 -20.37
CA PHE A 467 16.26 -1.35 -19.56
C PHE A 467 15.25 -2.18 -18.79
N ALA A 468 14.97 -1.81 -17.54
CA ALA A 468 13.89 -2.41 -16.79
C ALA A 468 12.57 -2.20 -17.54
N ARG A 469 11.70 -3.22 -17.54
CA ARG A 469 10.44 -3.19 -18.30
C ARG A 469 9.46 -2.12 -17.80
N GLN A 470 9.62 -1.68 -16.56
CA GLN A 470 8.80 -0.65 -15.94
C GLN A 470 9.57 0.67 -15.98
N ALA A 471 9.03 1.62 -16.73
CA ALA A 471 9.39 3.02 -16.64
C ALA A 471 8.26 3.76 -15.92
N SER A 472 8.56 4.90 -15.33
CA SER A 472 7.59 5.81 -14.74
C SER A 472 7.63 7.14 -15.48
N LEU A 473 6.48 7.81 -15.60
CA LEU A 473 6.34 9.09 -16.27
C LEU A 473 5.45 9.97 -15.40
N ASN A 474 5.92 11.17 -15.04
CA ASN A 474 5.11 12.11 -14.27
C ASN A 474 4.37 13.09 -15.19
N ARG A 475 3.49 13.92 -14.61
CA ARG A 475 2.71 14.95 -15.33
C ARG A 475 3.56 15.98 -16.08
N ARG A 476 4.81 16.21 -15.67
CA ARG A 476 5.72 17.13 -16.35
C ARG A 476 6.38 16.52 -17.57
N GLY A 477 6.28 15.20 -17.76
CA GLY A 477 6.98 14.47 -18.81
C GLY A 477 8.40 14.04 -18.41
N ASP A 478 8.73 14.08 -17.11
CA ASP A 478 9.94 13.46 -16.60
C ASP A 478 9.77 11.94 -16.60
N LEU A 479 10.75 11.24 -17.17
CA LEU A 479 10.77 9.79 -17.29
C LEU A 479 11.84 9.21 -16.36
N LEU A 480 11.46 8.23 -15.55
CA LEU A 480 12.37 7.48 -14.69
C LEU A 480 12.46 6.03 -15.13
N VAL A 481 13.69 5.50 -15.21
CA VAL A 481 13.93 4.11 -15.60
C VAL A 481 15.16 3.56 -14.91
N ARG A 482 15.11 2.29 -14.52
CA ARG A 482 16.30 1.53 -14.12
C ARG A 482 16.93 0.92 -15.37
N ALA A 483 18.24 1.09 -15.55
CA ALA A 483 18.97 0.53 -16.69
C ALA A 483 20.13 -0.35 -16.23
N PHE A 484 20.40 -1.38 -17.02
CA PHE A 484 21.52 -2.29 -16.84
C PHE A 484 22.66 -1.86 -17.76
N LEU A 485 23.90 -1.98 -17.29
CA LEU A 485 25.09 -1.44 -17.94
C LEU A 485 26.02 -2.56 -18.40
N ALA A 486 26.81 -2.27 -19.43
CA ALA A 486 27.91 -3.11 -19.89
C ALA A 486 29.12 -2.26 -20.26
N GLY A 487 30.30 -2.86 -20.23
CA GLY A 487 31.56 -2.19 -20.52
C GLY A 487 32.73 -2.81 -19.77
N LYS A 488 33.95 -2.44 -20.14
CA LYS A 488 35.17 -3.03 -19.53
C LYS A 488 35.30 -2.72 -18.03
N SER A 489 34.74 -1.59 -17.58
CA SER A 489 34.73 -1.15 -16.17
C SER A 489 33.50 -1.63 -15.39
N ILE A 490 32.62 -2.41 -16.03
CA ILE A 490 31.36 -2.88 -15.44
C ILE A 490 31.51 -4.32 -14.91
N SER A 491 30.93 -4.55 -13.74
CA SER A 491 30.91 -5.79 -12.98
C SER A 491 29.55 -5.93 -12.29
N ALA A 492 29.23 -7.11 -11.73
CA ALA A 492 27.97 -7.32 -11.00
C ALA A 492 27.80 -6.46 -9.73
N ALA A 493 28.81 -5.68 -9.35
CA ALA A 493 28.75 -4.78 -8.19
C ALA A 493 28.48 -3.32 -8.59
N ASN A 494 28.30 -3.05 -9.89
CA ASN A 494 28.14 -1.71 -10.45
C ASN A 494 27.40 -1.68 -11.81
N ASP A 495 26.65 -2.72 -12.17
CA ASP A 495 26.01 -2.87 -13.48
C ASP A 495 24.56 -2.38 -13.54
N VAL A 496 24.05 -1.77 -12.48
CA VAL A 496 22.73 -1.12 -12.46
C VAL A 496 22.83 0.37 -12.14
N GLY A 497 22.13 1.19 -12.91
CA GLY A 497 21.92 2.60 -12.64
C GLY A 497 20.44 2.98 -12.69
N LEU A 498 20.08 4.01 -11.92
CA LEU A 498 18.80 4.69 -12.00
C LEU A 498 18.97 5.95 -12.87
N TRP A 499 18.04 6.19 -13.78
CA TRP A 499 18.16 7.23 -14.79
C TRP A 499 16.87 8.04 -14.92
N ILE A 500 17.01 9.37 -15.00
CA ILE A 500 15.91 10.29 -15.26
C ILE A 500 16.13 11.02 -16.58
N ALA A 501 15.08 11.25 -17.35
CA ALA A 501 15.09 12.19 -18.48
C ALA A 501 13.98 13.20 -18.26
N SER A 502 14.31 14.48 -18.15
CA SER A 502 13.30 15.54 -18.13
C SER A 502 12.51 15.58 -19.44
N ALA A 503 11.39 16.30 -19.45
CA ALA A 503 10.61 16.53 -20.66
C ALA A 503 11.48 17.01 -21.84
N GLY A 504 11.53 16.24 -22.92
CA GLY A 504 12.33 16.51 -24.12
C GLY A 504 13.84 16.32 -23.94
N GLY A 505 14.30 15.92 -22.76
CA GLY A 505 15.70 15.74 -22.41
C GLY A 505 16.25 14.35 -22.70
N THR A 506 17.57 14.20 -22.48
CA THR A 506 18.28 12.92 -22.53
C THR A 506 18.34 12.28 -21.14
N LEU A 507 18.61 10.97 -21.09
CA LEU A 507 18.84 10.27 -19.82
C LEU A 507 20.04 10.84 -19.04
N GLN A 508 19.85 11.01 -17.74
CA GLN A 508 20.84 11.45 -16.76
C GLN A 508 20.88 10.44 -15.60
N LEU A 509 22.09 10.05 -15.20
CA LEU A 509 22.31 9.13 -14.08
C LEU A 509 21.98 9.82 -12.75
N ILE A 510 21.14 9.19 -11.91
CA ILE A 510 20.79 9.71 -10.58
C ILE A 510 21.43 8.94 -9.43
N ALA A 511 21.67 7.64 -9.61
CA ALA A 511 22.35 6.77 -8.66
C ALA A 511 22.83 5.51 -9.37
N ARG A 512 23.95 4.93 -8.93
CA ARG A 512 24.50 3.69 -9.51
C ARG A 512 25.05 2.77 -8.44
N GLU A 513 24.95 1.47 -8.69
CA GLU A 513 25.60 0.48 -7.85
C GLU A 513 27.11 0.73 -7.80
N GLY A 514 27.68 0.54 -6.62
CA GLY A 514 29.08 0.81 -6.33
C GLY A 514 29.46 2.26 -6.13
N GLU A 515 28.53 3.21 -6.22
CA GLU A 515 28.74 4.60 -5.83
C GLU A 515 28.45 4.82 -4.35
N GLN A 516 29.04 5.87 -3.78
CA GLN A 516 28.86 6.26 -2.38
C GLN A 516 27.38 6.54 -2.09
N ALA A 517 26.85 5.90 -1.06
CA ALA A 517 25.50 6.16 -0.58
C ALA A 517 25.48 7.55 0.10
N PRO A 518 24.61 8.49 -0.35
CA PRO A 518 24.51 9.84 0.22
C PRO A 518 24.19 9.82 1.71
N GLY A 519 24.79 10.73 2.48
CA GLY A 519 24.56 10.85 3.92
C GLY A 519 25.18 9.75 4.79
N LEU A 520 25.84 8.75 4.19
CA LEU A 520 26.50 7.66 4.92
C LEU A 520 28.03 7.84 4.98
N SER A 521 28.67 7.12 5.90
CA SER A 521 30.12 7.13 6.04
C SER A 521 30.83 6.74 4.75
N GLU A 522 32.04 7.27 4.56
CA GLU A 522 32.88 6.98 3.39
C GLU A 522 33.09 5.46 3.22
N GLY A 523 32.91 4.97 2.01
CA GLY A 523 33.06 3.56 1.66
C GLY A 523 31.79 2.72 1.88
N VAL A 524 30.69 3.32 2.34
CA VAL A 524 29.36 2.71 2.27
C VAL A 524 28.77 2.98 0.89
N LEU A 525 28.63 1.91 0.10
CA LEU A 525 28.27 1.98 -1.30
C LEU A 525 26.89 1.36 -1.54
N PHE A 526 26.24 1.76 -2.62
CA PHE A 526 25.07 1.05 -3.14
C PHE A 526 25.46 -0.36 -3.61
N ASP A 527 24.73 -1.37 -3.14
CA ASP A 527 24.87 -2.78 -3.55
C ASP A 527 23.82 -3.16 -4.57
N ARG A 528 22.56 -2.78 -4.34
CA ARG A 528 21.42 -3.10 -5.21
C ARG A 528 20.29 -2.09 -5.05
N PHE A 529 19.52 -1.86 -6.11
CA PHE A 529 18.30 -1.04 -6.08
C PHE A 529 17.02 -1.87 -6.26
N SER A 530 15.91 -1.37 -5.70
CA SER A 530 14.55 -1.74 -6.11
C SER A 530 14.16 -1.04 -7.43
N ASP A 531 12.91 -1.20 -7.85
CA ASP A 531 12.31 -0.25 -8.79
C ASP A 531 12.07 1.08 -8.07
N PRO A 532 12.47 2.22 -8.67
CA PRO A 532 12.28 3.53 -8.06
C PRO A 532 10.89 4.10 -8.39
N VAL A 533 10.44 5.06 -7.58
CA VAL A 533 9.13 5.73 -7.70
C VAL A 533 9.36 7.20 -8.03
N LEU A 534 8.59 7.73 -8.98
CA LEU A 534 8.69 9.10 -9.48
C LEU A 534 7.50 9.93 -9.02
N GLY A 535 7.75 10.99 -8.25
CA GLY A 535 6.73 11.94 -7.82
C GLY A 535 6.37 12.96 -8.91
N ALA A 536 5.22 13.61 -8.76
CA ALA A 536 4.75 14.64 -9.69
C ALA A 536 5.72 15.84 -9.82
N ALA A 537 6.42 16.16 -8.73
CA ALA A 537 7.43 17.20 -8.67
C ALA A 537 8.83 16.76 -9.18
N GLY A 538 8.95 15.55 -9.72
CA GLY A 538 10.20 14.95 -10.24
C GLY A 538 11.14 14.44 -9.17
N ASP A 539 10.66 14.38 -7.92
CA ASP A 539 11.39 13.72 -6.85
C ASP A 539 11.36 12.21 -7.07
N VAL A 540 12.43 11.54 -6.68
CA VAL A 540 12.60 10.10 -6.88
C VAL A 540 12.83 9.43 -5.54
N ALA A 541 11.91 8.55 -5.14
CA ALA A 541 12.09 7.67 -3.99
C ALA A 541 12.62 6.31 -4.46
N TYR A 542 13.61 5.77 -3.77
CA TYR A 542 14.15 4.45 -4.11
C TYR A 542 14.66 3.71 -2.88
N PHE A 543 14.44 2.40 -2.88
CA PHE A 543 15.05 1.51 -1.91
C PHE A 543 16.41 1.03 -2.43
N ALA A 544 17.40 0.99 -1.55
CA ALA A 544 18.71 0.44 -1.85
C ALA A 544 19.19 -0.50 -0.74
N ARG A 545 19.82 -1.60 -1.16
CA ARG A 545 20.74 -2.36 -0.32
C ARG A 545 22.11 -1.71 -0.38
N LEU A 546 22.80 -1.74 0.75
CA LEU A 546 24.10 -1.14 0.98
C LEU A 546 25.16 -2.22 1.18
N ARG A 547 26.41 -1.88 0.89
CA ARG A 547 27.60 -2.69 1.20
C ARG A 547 28.75 -1.79 1.63
N GLY A 548 29.77 -2.35 2.27
CA GLY A 548 30.95 -1.60 2.71
C GLY A 548 31.33 -1.93 4.15
N SER A 549 32.28 -1.16 4.69
CA SER A 549 32.71 -1.29 6.08
C SER A 549 31.54 -0.98 7.03
N GLY A 550 31.34 -1.82 8.05
CA GLY A 550 30.26 -1.65 9.02
C GLY A 550 28.85 -1.95 8.50
N ILE A 551 28.71 -2.47 7.27
CA ILE A 551 27.43 -2.88 6.70
C ILE A 551 27.22 -4.39 6.86
N ASP A 552 26.10 -4.77 7.47
CA ASP A 552 25.70 -6.16 7.65
C ASP A 552 24.18 -6.34 7.51
N ARG A 553 23.70 -7.57 7.70
CA ARG A 553 22.28 -7.92 7.55
C ARG A 553 21.35 -7.15 8.49
N THR A 554 21.84 -6.49 9.52
CA THR A 554 21.05 -5.71 10.47
C THR A 554 20.91 -4.24 10.06
N ASN A 555 21.69 -3.75 9.09
CA ASN A 555 21.70 -2.34 8.72
C ASN A 555 21.88 -2.07 7.21
N GLN A 556 21.82 -3.09 6.36
CA GLN A 556 22.11 -2.97 4.93
C GLN A 556 20.97 -2.43 4.06
N ASP A 557 19.78 -2.18 4.59
CA ASP A 557 18.60 -1.80 3.77
C ASP A 557 18.18 -0.35 4.09
N ALA A 558 17.95 0.48 3.07
CA ALA A 558 17.66 1.91 3.23
C ALA A 558 16.71 2.46 2.15
N ILE A 559 15.93 3.47 2.52
CA ILE A 559 15.09 4.27 1.62
C ILE A 559 15.76 5.64 1.43
N PHE A 560 15.84 6.10 0.19
CA PHE A 560 16.35 7.41 -0.19
C PHE A 560 15.28 8.21 -0.92
N LEU A 561 15.31 9.54 -0.72
CA LEU A 561 14.55 10.51 -1.50
C LEU A 561 15.53 11.42 -2.22
N ARG A 562 15.42 11.48 -3.55
CA ARG A 562 16.11 12.48 -4.37
C ARG A 562 15.14 13.59 -4.72
N THR A 563 15.45 14.81 -4.33
CA THR A 563 14.66 15.98 -4.69
C THR A 563 14.99 16.47 -6.11
N LYS A 564 14.10 17.28 -6.70
CA LYS A 564 14.28 17.86 -8.06
C LYS A 564 15.63 18.57 -8.27
N ASP A 565 16.22 19.13 -7.22
CA ASP A 565 17.53 19.80 -7.22
C ASP A 565 18.73 18.83 -7.39
N GLY A 566 18.45 17.54 -7.44
CA GLY A 566 19.44 16.49 -7.62
C GLY A 566 20.14 16.08 -6.32
N ARG A 567 19.65 16.48 -5.15
CA ARG A 567 20.17 16.01 -3.86
C ARG A 567 19.44 14.76 -3.41
N SER A 568 20.18 13.74 -3.01
CA SER A 568 19.62 12.51 -2.41
C SER A 568 19.87 12.49 -0.91
N ARG A 569 18.83 12.13 -0.14
CA ARG A 569 18.84 12.07 1.32
C ARG A 569 18.41 10.70 1.80
N LEU A 570 18.99 10.27 2.92
CA LEU A 570 18.55 9.09 3.62
C LEU A 570 17.23 9.36 4.35
N VAL A 571 16.18 8.62 4.00
CA VAL A 571 14.85 8.74 4.61
C VAL A 571 14.75 7.85 5.85
N ALA A 572 15.06 6.57 5.69
CA ALA A 572 15.03 5.59 6.77
C ALA A 572 15.98 4.45 6.45
N ARG A 573 16.54 3.84 7.49
CA ARG A 573 17.46 2.72 7.37
C ARG A 573 17.12 1.64 8.37
N ARG A 574 17.36 0.39 7.97
CA ARG A 574 17.32 -0.76 8.87
C ARG A 574 18.30 -0.52 10.03
N GLY A 575 17.83 -0.73 11.26
CA GLY A 575 18.57 -0.42 12.48
C GLY A 575 18.32 0.99 13.03
N ASP A 576 17.59 1.86 12.33
CA ASP A 576 17.15 3.15 12.88
C ASP A 576 16.15 2.94 14.02
N SER A 577 16.10 3.89 14.95
CA SER A 577 15.18 3.88 16.08
C SER A 577 14.03 4.86 15.83
N ILE A 578 12.80 4.38 15.92
CA ILE A 578 11.57 5.16 15.72
C ILE A 578 10.89 5.36 17.08
N PRO A 579 10.70 6.61 17.53
CA PRO A 579 9.83 6.90 18.66
C PRO A 579 8.36 6.68 18.22
N LEU A 580 7.60 5.97 19.05
CA LEU A 580 6.17 5.73 18.83
C LEU A 580 5.33 6.69 19.69
N PRO A 581 4.06 6.98 19.30
CA PRO A 581 3.17 7.85 20.06
C PRO A 581 2.89 7.38 21.50
N ASP A 582 3.03 6.08 21.78
CA ASP A 582 2.91 5.51 23.13
C ASP A 582 4.11 5.83 24.06
N GLY A 583 5.08 6.62 23.58
CA GLY A 583 6.29 7.02 24.30
C GLY A 583 7.40 5.98 24.25
N SER A 584 7.16 4.83 23.63
CA SER A 584 8.16 3.78 23.47
C SER A 584 9.03 4.04 22.22
N THR A 585 10.14 3.32 22.11
CA THR A 585 11.02 3.39 20.93
C THR A 585 11.20 1.99 20.37
N ARG A 586 11.24 1.87 19.03
CA ARG A 586 11.42 0.59 18.34
C ARG A 586 12.51 0.69 17.29
N THR A 587 13.27 -0.39 17.12
CA THR A 587 14.36 -0.46 16.14
C THR A 587 13.87 -1.17 14.88
N ILE A 588 14.05 -0.53 13.73
CA ILE A 588 13.64 -1.04 12.42
C ILE A 588 14.41 -2.32 12.09
N ARG A 589 13.66 -3.38 11.80
CA ARG A 589 14.17 -4.68 11.35
C ARG A 589 13.99 -4.87 9.85
N THR A 590 12.90 -4.38 9.27
CA THR A 590 12.62 -4.46 7.83
C THR A 590 11.93 -3.17 7.39
N LEU A 591 12.22 -2.74 6.16
CA LEU A 591 11.56 -1.63 5.47
C LEU A 591 10.98 -2.16 4.16
N THR A 592 9.74 -1.82 3.85
CA THR A 592 9.11 -2.11 2.56
C THR A 592 8.46 -0.85 1.98
N PHE A 593 8.56 -0.70 0.66
CA PHE A 593 8.10 0.45 -0.11
C PHE A 593 7.79 0.00 -1.54
N GLY A 594 6.63 0.39 -2.08
CA GLY A 594 6.28 0.28 -3.51
C GLY A 594 6.13 -1.13 -4.10
N ASP A 595 5.66 -2.13 -3.35
CA ASP A 595 5.60 -3.55 -3.72
C ASP A 595 4.44 -3.96 -4.68
N GLY A 596 3.92 -3.04 -5.50
CA GLY A 596 2.82 -3.29 -6.44
C GLY A 596 3.19 -3.13 -7.92
N VAL A 597 2.84 -4.13 -8.74
CA VAL A 597 2.86 -4.02 -10.21
C VAL A 597 1.76 -3.05 -10.65
N GLY A 598 2.12 -1.87 -11.17
CA GLY A 598 1.19 -0.96 -11.85
C GLY A 598 0.90 0.39 -11.18
N ALA A 599 1.23 0.60 -9.91
CA ALA A 599 0.90 1.84 -9.20
C ALA A 599 2.14 2.52 -8.61
N GLY A 600 3.08 2.88 -9.48
CA GLY A 600 4.29 3.65 -9.13
C GLY A 600 4.03 5.08 -8.64
N HIS A 601 2.84 5.39 -8.13
CA HIS A 601 2.42 6.69 -7.59
C HIS A 601 1.95 6.59 -6.14
N ASP A 602 1.70 5.38 -5.65
CA ASP A 602 0.91 5.22 -4.44
C ASP A 602 1.73 5.42 -3.16
N SER A 603 3.06 5.37 -3.24
CA SER A 603 3.91 5.56 -2.06
C SER A 603 4.63 6.91 -2.03
N LEU A 604 4.48 7.77 -3.05
CA LEU A 604 5.08 9.11 -3.12
C LEU A 604 4.11 10.12 -3.72
N ASN A 605 3.67 11.11 -2.93
CA ASN A 605 2.75 12.13 -3.41
C ASN A 605 3.42 13.37 -4.01
N ALA A 606 2.64 14.28 -4.57
CA ALA A 606 3.13 15.55 -5.14
C ALA A 606 3.80 16.47 -4.11
N SER A 607 3.58 16.26 -2.80
CA SER A 607 4.25 16.99 -1.72
C SER A 607 5.58 16.36 -1.30
N SER A 608 6.11 15.43 -2.10
CA SER A 608 7.36 14.69 -1.85
C SER A 608 7.29 13.85 -0.57
N GLN A 609 6.09 13.48 -0.12
CA GLN A 609 5.91 12.62 1.04
C GLN A 609 5.94 11.17 0.63
N ILE A 610 6.72 10.37 1.35
CA ILE A 610 6.82 8.92 1.16
C ILE A 610 6.03 8.23 2.25
N VAL A 611 5.10 7.34 1.90
CA VAL A 611 4.54 6.35 2.83
C VAL A 611 5.26 5.02 2.67
N PHE A 612 5.61 4.38 3.78
CA PHE A 612 6.29 3.09 3.79
C PHE A 612 5.97 2.29 5.05
N HIS A 613 6.26 0.99 5.01
CA HIS A 613 6.04 0.09 6.14
C HIS A 613 7.37 -0.26 6.81
N ALA A 614 7.32 -0.35 8.14
CA ALA A 614 8.41 -0.85 8.96
C ALA A 614 7.94 -2.02 9.84
N GLU A 615 8.68 -3.12 9.79
CA GLU A 615 8.66 -4.15 10.83
C GLU A 615 9.81 -3.87 11.81
N PHE A 616 9.53 -3.94 13.10
CA PHE A 616 10.48 -3.71 14.18
C PHE A 616 11.11 -5.00 14.70
N SER A 617 12.17 -4.87 15.49
CA SER A 617 12.94 -6.02 16.01
C SER A 617 12.15 -6.92 16.96
N ASP A 618 11.09 -6.41 17.58
CA ASP A 618 10.14 -7.16 18.40
C ASP A 618 8.93 -7.70 17.60
N LEU A 619 8.99 -7.64 16.26
CA LEU A 619 7.96 -8.05 15.31
C LEU A 619 6.70 -7.17 15.31
N THR A 620 6.67 -6.07 16.08
CA THR A 620 5.66 -5.03 15.93
C THR A 620 5.85 -4.30 14.60
N GLN A 621 4.81 -3.60 14.13
CA GLN A 621 4.84 -2.92 12.84
C GLN A 621 4.36 -1.47 12.93
N ALA A 622 4.75 -0.65 11.96
CA ALA A 622 4.19 0.68 11.75
C ALA A 622 4.06 1.03 10.27
N VAL A 623 3.03 1.83 9.97
CA VAL A 623 2.93 2.63 8.74
C VAL A 623 3.53 3.99 9.05
N LEU A 624 4.52 4.40 8.27
CA LEU A 624 5.28 5.63 8.43
C LEU A 624 5.10 6.50 7.21
N ILE A 625 5.06 7.81 7.43
CA ILE A 625 5.05 8.81 6.37
C ILE A 625 6.17 9.82 6.65
N THR A 626 6.88 10.29 5.62
CA THR A 626 7.78 11.42 5.80
C THR A 626 6.95 12.68 6.08
N GLU A 627 7.39 13.47 7.05
CA GLU A 627 6.80 14.78 7.27
C GLU A 627 6.90 15.62 6.01
N ARG A 628 5.90 16.50 5.79
CA ARG A 628 5.94 17.41 4.65
C ARG A 628 7.24 18.22 4.71
N PRO A 629 8.00 18.30 3.61
CA PRO A 629 9.11 19.22 3.53
C PRO A 629 8.60 20.60 3.93
N CYS A 630 9.22 21.19 4.93
CA CYS A 630 8.85 22.51 5.39
C CYS A 630 9.06 23.49 4.25
N ALA A 631 7.97 24.08 3.75
CA ALA A 631 8.04 24.89 2.53
C ALA A 631 8.93 26.14 2.71
N GLY A 632 9.06 26.64 3.95
CA GLY A 632 10.00 27.71 4.29
C GLY A 632 11.48 27.28 4.31
N ASP A 633 11.77 25.98 4.50
CA ASP A 633 13.12 25.41 4.49
C ASP A 633 13.52 25.09 3.03
N TRP A 634 13.66 26.14 2.22
CA TRP A 634 13.92 26.08 0.79
C TRP A 634 15.20 25.33 0.42
N ASN A 635 16.26 25.50 1.21
CA ASN A 635 17.53 24.80 0.98
C ASN A 635 17.54 23.39 1.62
N HIS A 636 16.49 23.10 2.40
CA HIS A 636 16.21 21.85 3.06
C HIS A 636 17.30 21.42 4.06
N SER A 637 17.77 22.37 4.85
CA SER A 637 18.77 22.18 5.88
C SER A 637 18.22 21.54 7.17
N GLY A 638 16.88 21.39 7.26
CA GLY A 638 16.20 20.92 8.46
C GLY A 638 15.74 22.06 9.37
N GLY A 639 15.73 23.31 8.91
CA GLY A 639 15.19 24.43 9.66
C GLY A 639 15.18 25.74 8.88
N VAL A 640 14.07 26.48 8.96
CA VAL A 640 13.89 27.77 8.25
C VAL A 640 14.79 28.85 8.82
N ASN A 641 15.75 29.31 8.01
CA ASN A 641 16.67 30.36 8.40
C ASN A 641 17.11 31.21 7.19
N SER A 642 17.98 32.21 7.41
CA SER A 642 18.40 33.12 6.34
C SER A 642 19.01 32.44 5.11
N GLU A 643 19.59 31.25 5.25
CA GLU A 643 20.13 30.49 4.13
C GLU A 643 19.04 30.03 3.16
N ASP A 644 17.85 29.68 3.65
CA ASP A 644 16.68 29.34 2.82
C ASP A 644 16.21 30.55 2.02
N PHE A 645 16.15 31.70 2.68
CA PHE A 645 15.77 32.95 2.06
C PHE A 645 16.70 33.31 0.89
N PHE A 646 18.02 33.19 1.07
CA PHE A 646 18.98 33.47 0.00
C PHE A 646 19.00 32.40 -1.10
N ALA A 647 18.76 31.13 -0.75
CA ALA A 647 18.63 30.07 -1.74
C ALA A 647 17.39 30.29 -2.63
N PHE A 648 16.24 30.63 -2.05
CA PHE A 648 15.03 30.97 -2.78
C PHE A 648 15.24 32.16 -3.71
N LEU A 649 15.82 33.26 -3.21
CA LEU A 649 16.09 34.44 -4.03
C LEU A 649 17.00 34.13 -5.23
N THR A 650 17.99 33.26 -5.03
CA THR A 650 18.90 32.85 -6.11
C THR A 650 18.14 32.16 -7.24
N GLU A 651 17.22 31.24 -6.91
CA GLU A 651 16.39 30.54 -7.88
C GLU A 651 15.29 31.42 -8.48
N TYR A 652 14.72 32.33 -7.69
CA TYR A 652 13.69 33.26 -8.11
C TYR A 652 14.19 34.21 -9.19
N PHE A 653 15.39 34.80 -9.02
CA PHE A 653 15.95 35.72 -10.01
C PHE A 653 16.42 35.05 -11.31
N VAL A 654 16.56 33.71 -11.34
CA VAL A 654 16.81 32.95 -12.57
C VAL A 654 15.55 32.32 -13.15
N GLY A 655 14.38 32.59 -12.55
CA GLY A 655 13.07 32.20 -13.07
C GLY A 655 12.68 30.74 -12.85
N VAL A 656 13.26 30.06 -11.85
CA VAL A 656 12.98 28.63 -11.57
C VAL A 656 12.32 28.37 -10.21
N ALA A 657 12.16 29.40 -9.38
CA ALA A 657 11.48 29.31 -8.08
C ALA A 657 9.95 29.44 -8.21
N ASP A 658 9.32 28.43 -8.82
CA ASP A 658 7.87 28.23 -8.83
C ASP A 658 7.46 27.53 -7.51
N PHE A 659 7.08 28.33 -6.51
CA PHE A 659 6.73 27.93 -5.16
C PHE A 659 5.31 27.36 -5.10
N ASN A 660 4.35 27.98 -5.79
CA ASN A 660 2.94 27.58 -5.77
C ASN A 660 2.57 26.54 -6.83
N ARG A 661 3.52 26.22 -7.72
CA ARG A 661 3.46 25.15 -8.73
C ARG A 661 2.50 25.46 -9.88
N ASP A 662 2.31 26.73 -10.22
CA ASP A 662 1.48 27.18 -11.34
C ASP A 662 2.20 27.15 -12.70
N GLY A 663 3.49 26.80 -12.70
CA GLY A 663 4.35 26.73 -13.89
C GLY A 663 5.10 28.04 -14.19
N TYR A 664 4.96 29.08 -13.37
CA TYR A 664 5.59 30.39 -13.60
C TYR A 664 6.20 30.95 -12.31
N ALA A 665 7.52 31.12 -12.25
CA ALA A 665 8.16 31.85 -11.15
C ALA A 665 7.85 33.36 -11.22
N ASN A 666 6.90 33.82 -10.42
CA ASN A 666 6.36 35.16 -10.44
C ASN A 666 6.14 35.74 -9.03
N SER A 667 5.63 36.96 -8.93
CA SER A 667 5.46 37.64 -7.63
C SER A 667 4.62 36.85 -6.63
N GLN A 668 3.70 36.00 -7.10
CA GLN A 668 2.90 35.14 -6.26
C GLN A 668 3.78 34.13 -5.50
N ASP A 669 4.72 33.47 -6.19
CA ASP A 669 5.68 32.55 -5.56
C ASP A 669 6.53 33.23 -4.50
N PHE A 670 6.94 34.47 -4.78
CA PHE A 670 7.70 35.26 -3.82
C PHE A 670 6.88 35.52 -2.54
N PHE A 671 5.60 35.86 -2.65
CA PHE A 671 4.75 36.10 -1.48
C PHE A 671 4.38 34.80 -0.76
N ASP A 672 4.13 33.72 -1.50
CA ASP A 672 3.81 32.41 -0.93
C ASP A 672 5.02 31.84 -0.18
N PHE A 673 6.24 32.00 -0.73
CA PHE A 673 7.48 31.68 -0.02
C PHE A 673 7.66 32.51 1.24
N LEU A 674 7.47 33.83 1.19
CA LEU A 674 7.59 34.68 2.37
C LEU A 674 6.63 34.26 3.48
N GLN A 675 5.41 33.89 3.12
CA GLN A 675 4.43 33.40 4.07
C GLN A 675 4.90 32.11 4.74
N ALA A 676 5.41 31.16 3.95
CA ALA A 676 5.96 29.90 4.49
C ALA A 676 7.24 30.13 5.33
N PHE A 677 8.12 31.01 4.88
CA PHE A 677 9.35 31.37 5.55
C PHE A 677 9.12 31.95 6.95
N PHE A 678 8.13 32.85 7.09
CA PHE A 678 7.79 33.44 8.38
C PHE A 678 6.88 32.57 9.25
N ALA A 679 6.13 31.63 8.65
CA ALA A 679 5.37 30.64 9.40
C ALA A 679 6.27 29.62 10.11
N GLY A 680 7.44 29.32 9.53
CA GLY A 680 8.34 28.30 10.03
C GLY A 680 7.88 26.87 9.68
N CYS A 681 8.49 25.89 10.35
CA CYS A 681 8.02 24.51 10.47
C CYS A 681 7.50 24.34 11.91
#